data_AF-A0A9D4RPE9-F1
#
_entry.id   AF-A0A9D4RPE9-F1
#
_cell.length_a   1.000
_cell.length_b   1.000
_cell.length_c   1.000
_cell.angle_alpha   90.00
_cell.angle_beta   90.00
_cell.angle_gamma   90.00
#
_symmetry.space_group_name_H-M   'P 1'
#
loop_
_entity.id
_entity.type
_entity.pdbx_description
1 polymer ?
#
loop_
_entity_poly.entity_id
_entity_poly.type
_entity_poly.pdbx_seq_one_letter_code
_entity_poly.pdbx_strand_id
1 'polypeptide(L)'
;MEEKRRFAIVHWEDKLTSVINLEDIKHPKKPFTDYRDGDYVVALFHKKAFKARLSQISDNKSDLMAEKNKNDEFPLQFTYEEHDTHDKKGDTHLASKKTSIRKIDDVVDCGNRILKAFENSLDPDETPQNVASHQDPNSYLGDTTQMITKTTSISTPTISDENNNGTFGVKRTLSGKCSEASESQSNMKKTRTDTEASTTSGSQVETTVHMSSISSQSCYRKLEKKIADLEKETHKLKKRVKDLEQRASTSSCVESTPADTIEDQDKQLKALLALSLQRMKIAVIGQSLFGADVYRLLQKDGHKIVGVFTVPDVNGKPDPLAIAASNDGIPVFKYKRWQVKKQALPEVLEEYRALGAELNVLPFCSQFIPMEVITHPRHQSIIYHPSLLPRHRGASAINWTLMQGDKEGGFTIFWADDGLDTGPILLQKRTFVAPNDTVDSIYNRFLYPEGVKAMGEAVRLIDQGMAPKIVQSEEGATYDAMLKKAIVGINWDQPAMAIHNWIRGCDKVPGAWATINGEQVTLYGSKMWNRMEPRGRPVAIEGASHPAIVHKNGMVVFGNDGKMVNISQVQLASGKMINASKFGRDEAGEEKIELTKEEEAMISKLKTVWTGILNINVEITTDFFKSGAGSMDVVRLVEEVKEKCNGVSLENDDVYMNTVFEDFCMCVVKRGRGIEEKEPFVFDAVKMNANNMALTIPYQLFIDNEFLDSSDGKTFKTINPTNEQVICEVAKGTPEDVNRAVEAAKAAFEEGPWGKMNARDRGKLMYKLADLMEAHKEELATLETLDSGAVYTLALKTHVGMSIDTFRYFAGWCDKIQGKTIPINHATPSRNLTFTKREPIGVCGIVVPWNYPLMMLAWKMAACLAAGNTVVLKPAQVTPLTALKFAELTVRAGFPPGVINILPGPGSSIGQAMSEHPDIRKIGFTGSTPIGKTIMESCARVNVKKVGLELGGKSPLIIFSDCDLDKAVRMACGAVFFNKGENCIAAGRVFVEDSIHDEFLARVVKEVKKMKIGDPLDRSTDHGPQNHRAHMEKLLEYCKIGVQEGARLVYGGKQVDRPGLFMTPTVFTDVEDGTMMAIEESFGPVMIISKFMDGDIDGVIARANATEYGLASGVFTRDINKAMTVAEAIKAGTVFVNTYNKTDVASPFGGFKQSGFGKDLGEEALNEYLQTKAVTVEFSL
;
A
#
# COMPACT_ATOMS: atom_id res chain seq x y z
N MET A 1 -22.91 42.76 10.33
CA MET A 1 -22.77 41.29 10.29
C MET A 1 -24.12 40.59 10.06
N GLU A 2 -25.05 41.21 9.32
CA GLU A 2 -26.43 40.70 9.14
C GLU A 2 -26.86 40.71 7.66
N GLU A 3 -25.88 40.81 6.74
CA GLU A 3 -26.09 40.99 5.29
C GLU A 3 -25.28 40.00 4.43
N LYS A 4 -24.73 38.94 5.05
CA LYS A 4 -24.12 37.79 4.35
C LYS A 4 -24.75 36.45 4.79
N ARG A 5 -26.06 36.47 5.05
CA ARG A 5 -26.88 35.29 5.43
C ARG A 5 -28.01 35.01 4.44
N ARG A 6 -27.83 35.41 3.18
CA ARG A 6 -28.74 35.12 2.06
C ARG A 6 -27.94 34.65 0.85
N PHE A 7 -27.88 33.32 0.66
CA PHE A 7 -27.89 32.60 -0.63
C PHE A 7 -27.54 31.13 -0.35
N ALA A 8 -28.55 30.30 -0.05
CA ALA A 8 -28.59 28.82 -0.20
C ALA A 8 -29.80 28.19 0.57
N ILE A 9 -31.00 28.77 0.49
CA ILE A 9 -32.26 28.08 0.81
C ILE A 9 -33.32 28.56 -0.18
N VAL A 10 -33.49 27.84 -1.31
CA VAL A 10 -34.79 27.54 -1.94
C VAL A 10 -34.58 26.33 -2.86
N HIS A 11 -35.04 25.14 -2.45
CA HIS A 11 -35.98 24.29 -3.20
C HIS A 11 -36.15 22.92 -2.50
N TRP A 12 -37.36 22.70 -1.95
CA TRP A 12 -38.06 21.41 -1.78
C TRP A 12 -37.32 20.31 -0.98
N GLU A 13 -37.79 19.81 0.17
CA GLU A 13 -39.16 19.72 0.70
C GLU A 13 -40.18 19.17 -0.29
N ASP A 14 -40.20 17.83 -0.45
CA ASP A 14 -41.46 17.10 -0.59
C ASP A 14 -41.33 15.60 -0.23
N LYS A 15 -41.40 15.26 1.08
CA LYS A 15 -42.12 14.07 1.63
C LYS A 15 -41.91 13.85 3.13
N LEU A 16 -43.01 13.45 3.78
CA LEU A 16 -43.13 12.75 5.08
C LEU A 16 -42.97 13.55 6.37
N THR A 17 -43.86 14.53 6.55
CA THR A 17 -44.44 14.88 7.87
C THR A 17 -45.35 13.78 8.42
N SER A 18 -44.99 13.20 9.58
CA SER A 18 -45.87 12.79 10.70
C SER A 18 -44.95 12.13 11.76
N VAL A 19 -44.98 12.41 13.07
CA VAL A 19 -45.93 13.13 13.96
C VAL A 19 -45.12 13.95 15.00
N ILE A 20 -45.81 14.86 15.70
CA ILE A 20 -45.45 15.60 16.95
C ILE A 20 -45.15 17.10 16.73
N ASN A 21 -46.11 17.92 17.17
CA ASN A 21 -46.01 19.37 17.30
C ASN A 21 -45.02 19.79 18.39
N LEU A 22 -44.27 20.85 18.14
CA LEU A 22 -43.62 21.68 19.15
C LEU A 22 -43.90 23.14 18.84
N GLU A 23 -45.08 23.61 19.26
CA GLU A 23 -45.24 25.03 19.58
C GLU A 23 -44.73 25.30 21.01
N ASP A 24 -44.40 26.57 21.22
CA ASP A 24 -44.11 27.26 22.48
C ASP A 24 -42.68 27.33 23.09
N ILE A 25 -42.39 28.58 23.51
CA ILE A 25 -41.34 29.09 24.43
C ILE A 25 -39.94 29.46 23.88
N LYS A 26 -39.94 30.52 23.04
CA LYS A 26 -39.30 31.84 23.28
C LYS A 26 -37.78 31.98 23.60
N HIS A 27 -37.09 32.78 22.78
CA HIS A 27 -35.75 33.37 22.99
C HIS A 27 -35.65 34.34 24.20
N PRO A 28 -34.43 34.68 24.69
CA PRO A 28 -33.80 35.94 24.23
C PRO A 28 -32.24 35.98 24.11
N LYS A 29 -31.78 36.49 22.95
CA LYS A 29 -30.75 37.54 22.70
C LYS A 29 -29.41 37.65 23.48
N LYS A 30 -28.32 37.74 22.68
CA LYS A 30 -27.11 38.61 22.78
C LYS A 30 -25.86 38.09 23.59
N PRO A 31 -24.62 38.61 23.33
CA PRO A 31 -23.62 37.81 22.60
C PRO A 31 -22.27 37.59 23.32
N PHE A 32 -21.47 36.67 22.77
CA PHE A 32 -20.09 36.38 23.23
C PHE A 32 -19.04 37.34 22.63
N THR A 33 -18.17 37.84 23.49
CA THR A 33 -16.79 38.30 23.19
C THR A 33 -15.88 37.87 24.34
N ASP A 34 -14.61 37.62 24.03
CA ASP A 34 -13.55 37.08 24.91
C ASP A 34 -13.75 35.65 25.45
N TYR A 35 -12.89 34.74 25.00
CA TYR A 35 -12.00 33.95 25.86
C TYR A 35 -10.78 33.49 25.04
N ARG A 36 -9.58 33.66 25.60
CA ARG A 36 -8.37 32.91 25.21
C ARG A 36 -8.15 31.79 26.23
N ASP A 37 -7.36 30.82 25.78
CA ASP A 37 -6.77 29.71 26.53
C ASP A 37 -7.72 28.59 27.01
N GLY A 38 -7.40 27.38 26.52
CA GLY A 38 -7.07 26.25 27.39
C GLY A 38 -8.17 25.60 28.23
N ASP A 39 -8.51 24.37 27.83
CA ASP A 39 -9.19 23.32 28.61
C ASP A 39 -10.71 23.43 28.89
N TYR A 40 -11.32 22.23 29.00
CA TYR A 40 -12.69 21.93 29.40
C TYR A 40 -13.89 22.32 28.51
N VAL A 41 -14.04 21.70 27.33
CA VAL A 41 -15.38 21.39 26.76
C VAL A 41 -15.47 20.00 26.10
N VAL A 42 -15.40 18.92 26.91
CA VAL A 42 -15.85 17.55 26.50
C VAL A 42 -16.91 16.98 27.47
N ALA A 43 -17.20 17.66 28.57
CA ALA A 43 -18.03 17.14 29.67
C ALA A 43 -19.56 17.36 29.54
N LEU A 44 -20.06 17.96 28.44
CA LEU A 44 -21.45 18.47 28.39
C LEU A 44 -22.34 17.94 27.25
N PHE A 45 -21.85 17.04 26.38
CA PHE A 45 -22.68 16.37 25.36
C PHE A 45 -23.09 14.93 25.70
N HIS A 46 -22.36 14.22 26.57
CA HIS A 46 -22.63 12.80 26.85
C HIS A 46 -23.72 12.52 27.92
N LYS A 47 -24.23 13.53 28.65
CA LYS A 47 -25.18 13.33 29.75
C LYS A 47 -26.66 13.47 29.39
N LYS A 48 -27.00 13.98 28.19
CA LYS A 48 -28.40 14.03 27.68
C LYS A 48 -28.77 12.91 26.72
N ALA A 49 -27.82 12.40 25.91
CA ALA A 49 -28.09 11.29 24.98
C ALA A 49 -28.33 9.93 25.70
N PHE A 50 -27.71 9.71 26.86
CA PHE A 50 -27.84 8.44 27.59
C PHE A 50 -29.19 8.29 28.32
N LYS A 51 -29.84 9.40 28.71
CA LYS A 51 -31.11 9.36 29.45
C LYS A 51 -32.34 9.19 28.55
N ALA A 52 -32.22 9.48 27.24
CA ALA A 52 -33.27 9.27 26.25
C ALA A 52 -33.31 7.82 25.68
N ARG A 53 -32.24 7.03 25.86
CA ARG A 53 -32.14 5.66 25.33
C ARG A 53 -32.50 4.58 26.37
N LEU A 54 -32.70 4.96 27.63
CA LEU A 54 -33.17 4.09 28.71
C LEU A 54 -34.71 4.08 28.89
N SER A 55 -35.44 5.02 28.27
CA SER A 55 -36.91 5.07 28.29
C SER A 55 -37.57 4.48 27.04
N GLN A 56 -36.83 3.72 26.22
CA GLN A 56 -37.35 2.98 25.05
C GLN A 56 -37.14 1.46 25.16
N ILE A 57 -36.80 0.95 26.36
CA ILE A 57 -36.59 -0.49 26.63
C ILE A 57 -37.54 -1.00 27.74
N SER A 58 -38.56 -0.23 28.14
CA SER A 58 -39.63 -0.68 29.05
C SER A 58 -40.93 -1.09 28.34
N ASP A 59 -41.24 -0.52 27.18
CA ASP A 59 -42.61 -0.52 26.62
C ASP A 59 -42.77 -1.49 25.44
N ASN A 60 -42.18 -2.69 25.55
CA ASN A 60 -42.43 -3.78 24.59
C ASN A 60 -42.41 -5.16 25.27
N LYS A 61 -43.21 -5.28 26.35
CA LYS A 61 -43.50 -6.55 27.03
C LYS A 61 -44.95 -6.67 27.50
N SER A 62 -45.88 -6.25 26.65
CA SER A 62 -47.32 -6.47 26.80
C SER A 62 -47.97 -6.65 25.43
N ASP A 63 -47.71 -7.80 24.80
CA ASP A 63 -48.64 -8.54 23.92
C ASP A 63 -47.88 -9.64 23.16
N LEU A 64 -47.68 -10.78 23.83
CA LEU A 64 -47.47 -12.11 23.25
C LEU A 64 -47.27 -13.14 24.38
N MET A 65 -48.37 -13.57 25.01
CA MET A 65 -48.64 -14.93 25.48
C MET A 65 -50.03 -14.97 26.12
N ALA A 66 -50.99 -15.57 25.42
CA ALA A 66 -52.28 -15.96 25.98
C ALA A 66 -52.36 -17.49 26.01
N GLU A 67 -53.11 -18.02 26.98
CA GLU A 67 -53.32 -19.45 27.31
C GLU A 67 -52.12 -20.14 28.00
N LYS A 68 -52.13 -20.30 29.33
CA LYS A 68 -52.82 -21.34 30.14
C LYS A 68 -52.21 -22.75 29.93
N ASN A 69 -51.90 -23.55 30.97
CA ASN A 69 -52.47 -23.59 32.33
C ASN A 69 -51.59 -24.42 33.30
N LYS A 70 -51.56 -24.04 34.60
CA LYS A 70 -51.41 -24.90 35.82
C LYS A 70 -50.11 -25.73 35.99
N ASN A 71 -49.49 -25.92 37.16
CA ASN A 71 -49.71 -25.53 38.58
C ASN A 71 -48.33 -25.75 39.32
N ASP A 72 -48.04 -25.46 40.60
CA ASP A 72 -48.81 -24.96 41.76
C ASP A 72 -47.89 -24.25 42.81
N GLU A 73 -48.53 -23.57 43.77
CA GLU A 73 -48.12 -23.20 45.16
C GLU A 73 -46.81 -22.44 45.55
N PHE A 74 -47.02 -21.55 46.53
CA PHE A 74 -46.13 -20.64 47.29
C PHE A 74 -45.52 -21.34 48.55
N PRO A 75 -44.78 -20.69 49.50
CA PRO A 75 -44.30 -19.30 49.59
C PRO A 75 -42.79 -19.11 49.95
N LEU A 76 -42.30 -17.86 49.90
CA LEU A 76 -41.68 -17.20 51.07
C LEU A 76 -41.55 -15.68 50.86
N GLN A 77 -41.66 -14.93 51.97
CA GLN A 77 -41.72 -13.46 52.01
C GLN A 77 -40.32 -12.83 51.89
N PHE A 78 -40.24 -11.57 51.44
CA PHE A 78 -39.78 -10.46 52.31
C PHE A 78 -40.18 -9.10 51.70
N THR A 79 -40.54 -8.17 52.59
CA THR A 79 -41.04 -6.82 52.31
C THR A 79 -39.92 -5.80 52.15
N TYR A 80 -40.14 -4.79 51.31
CA TYR A 80 -39.38 -3.53 51.30
C TYR A 80 -40.30 -2.40 51.75
N GLU A 81 -39.89 -1.66 52.79
CA GLU A 81 -40.36 -0.31 53.08
C GLU A 81 -39.15 0.56 53.48
N GLU A 82 -39.25 1.85 53.19
CA GLU A 82 -38.20 2.86 53.32
C GLU A 82 -38.05 3.34 54.77
N HIS A 83 -36.91 3.94 55.12
CA HIS A 83 -36.93 5.21 55.87
C HIS A 83 -35.59 5.96 55.89
N ASP A 84 -35.75 7.26 56.11
CA ASP A 84 -34.79 8.36 56.23
C ASP A 84 -33.53 8.12 57.08
N THR A 85 -32.52 8.96 56.82
CA THR A 85 -31.43 9.22 57.79
C THR A 85 -31.24 10.71 58.06
N HIS A 86 -31.48 11.07 59.31
CA HIS A 86 -30.98 12.28 59.94
C HIS A 86 -30.44 11.88 61.31
N ASP A 87 -29.12 11.97 61.53
CA ASP A 87 -28.64 12.62 62.75
C ASP A 87 -27.16 13.07 62.69
N LYS A 88 -26.74 13.82 63.71
CA LYS A 88 -25.47 14.57 63.81
C LYS A 88 -24.64 14.18 65.06
N LYS A 89 -23.31 14.40 64.94
CA LYS A 89 -22.33 14.81 65.98
C LYS A 89 -21.84 13.80 67.05
N GLY A 90 -20.58 14.04 67.47
CA GLY A 90 -19.87 13.45 68.63
C GLY A 90 -18.57 12.75 68.21
N ASP A 91 -17.41 13.42 68.08
CA ASP A 91 -16.47 13.85 69.14
C ASP A 91 -16.05 12.72 70.10
N THR A 92 -14.79 12.44 70.49
CA THR A 92 -13.43 12.97 70.25
C THR A 92 -12.41 11.86 70.67
N HIS A 93 -11.07 11.87 70.55
CA HIS A 93 -10.02 12.83 70.13
C HIS A 93 -8.71 12.05 69.84
N LEU A 94 -7.82 12.50 68.93
CA LEU A 94 -6.36 12.48 69.15
C LEU A 94 -5.63 13.53 68.27
N ALA A 95 -4.49 14.03 68.77
CA ALA A 95 -3.80 15.26 68.38
C ALA A 95 -3.47 15.46 66.87
N SER A 96 -3.84 16.63 66.34
CA SER A 96 -3.29 17.18 65.09
C SER A 96 -2.35 18.37 65.36
N LYS A 97 -1.16 18.36 64.74
CA LYS A 97 -0.23 19.50 64.73
C LYS A 97 -0.57 20.45 63.58
N LYS A 98 -0.26 21.74 63.77
CA LYS A 98 -0.43 22.81 62.77
C LYS A 98 0.58 22.72 61.62
N THR A 99 0.09 22.82 60.39
CA THR A 99 0.82 23.39 59.23
C THR A 99 -0.26 24.01 58.33
N SER A 100 -0.50 25.32 58.28
CA SER A 100 0.37 26.44 57.87
C SER A 100 0.79 26.36 56.40
N ILE A 101 0.02 27.00 55.53
CA ILE A 101 0.38 27.31 54.14
C ILE A 101 1.63 28.20 54.10
N ARG A 102 2.63 27.85 53.28
CA ARG A 102 3.58 28.80 52.64
C ARG A 102 4.51 28.07 51.65
N LYS A 103 4.63 28.63 50.42
CA LYS A 103 5.70 28.41 49.41
C LYS A 103 5.72 27.00 48.79
N ILE A 104 5.81 26.76 47.48
CA ILE A 104 6.46 27.47 46.35
C ILE A 104 7.89 27.87 46.69
N ASP A 105 8.80 26.89 46.64
CA ASP A 105 10.25 27.06 46.38
C ASP A 105 10.91 25.68 45.99
N ASP A 106 10.35 24.52 46.36
CA ASP A 106 11.01 23.19 46.23
C ASP A 106 10.99 22.48 44.84
N VAL A 107 10.46 23.09 43.77
CA VAL A 107 10.52 22.48 42.41
C VAL A 107 11.80 22.89 41.65
N VAL A 108 12.56 23.85 42.17
CA VAL A 108 13.77 24.39 41.51
C VAL A 108 15.05 23.61 41.85
N ASP A 109 15.11 22.86 42.96
CA ASP A 109 16.35 22.15 43.36
C ASP A 109 16.52 20.75 42.74
N CYS A 110 15.47 20.16 42.16
CA CYS A 110 15.58 18.87 41.47
C CYS A 110 16.22 18.99 40.07
N GLY A 111 15.89 20.05 39.32
CA GLY A 111 16.48 20.33 38.00
C GLY A 111 17.97 20.69 38.07
N ASN A 112 18.38 21.45 39.09
CA ASN A 112 19.76 21.90 39.26
C ASN A 112 20.74 20.78 39.67
N ARG A 113 20.26 19.62 40.13
CA ARG A 113 21.10 18.44 40.40
C ARG A 113 21.36 17.58 39.16
N ILE A 114 20.55 17.73 38.10
CA ILE A 114 20.72 16.99 36.84
C ILE A 114 21.62 17.78 35.87
N LEU A 115 21.52 19.11 35.80
CA LEU A 115 22.44 19.91 34.98
C LEU A 115 23.90 19.82 35.48
N LYS A 116 24.11 19.79 36.79
CA LYS A 116 25.47 19.70 37.38
C LYS A 116 26.18 18.35 37.18
N ALA A 117 25.48 17.36 36.62
CA ALA A 117 26.04 16.07 36.22
C ALA A 117 26.42 16.01 34.73
N PHE A 118 26.04 17.01 33.92
CA PHE A 118 26.30 17.06 32.47
C PHE A 118 27.36 18.10 32.05
N GLU A 119 27.73 19.05 32.92
CA GLU A 119 28.74 20.08 32.63
C GLU A 119 30.20 19.65 32.93
N ASN A 120 30.43 18.41 33.38
CA ASN A 120 31.75 17.93 33.84
C ASN A 120 32.37 16.83 32.93
N SER A 121 32.00 16.78 31.65
CA SER A 121 32.68 15.91 30.69
C SER A 121 32.61 16.46 29.26
N LEU A 122 33.50 17.40 28.92
CA LEU A 122 34.00 17.67 27.57
C LEU A 122 35.02 18.83 27.62
N ASP A 123 36.31 18.52 27.74
CA ASP A 123 37.34 19.17 26.93
C ASP A 123 38.52 18.18 26.73
N PRO A 124 39.21 18.16 25.57
CA PRO A 124 40.20 17.15 25.26
C PRO A 124 41.64 17.67 25.34
N ASP A 125 42.52 17.00 26.10
CA ASP A 125 43.93 16.89 25.72
C ASP A 125 44.73 15.86 26.54
N GLU A 126 45.89 15.50 25.99
CA GLU A 126 47.07 14.82 26.59
C GLU A 126 47.03 13.31 26.98
N THR A 127 48.05 12.61 26.47
CA THR A 127 48.49 11.25 26.87
C THR A 127 49.61 11.33 27.91
N PRO A 128 49.71 10.38 28.86
CA PRO A 128 50.86 9.45 28.88
C PRO A 128 50.51 8.03 29.40
N GLN A 129 51.09 6.93 28.90
CA GLN A 129 52.41 6.33 29.21
C GLN A 129 52.72 5.99 30.70
N ASN A 130 52.78 4.68 30.98
CA ASN A 130 53.68 3.92 31.89
C ASN A 130 54.10 4.47 33.28
N VAL A 131 53.96 3.66 34.35
CA VAL A 131 55.00 2.75 34.89
C VAL A 131 54.48 1.93 36.11
N ALA A 132 54.97 0.70 36.21
CA ALA A 132 54.66 -0.43 37.08
C ALA A 132 54.72 -0.30 38.64
N SER A 133 54.13 -1.30 39.31
CA SER A 133 54.86 -2.15 40.28
C SER A 133 54.21 -3.55 40.43
N HIS A 134 55.00 -4.62 40.28
CA HIS A 134 54.59 -6.03 40.48
C HIS A 134 54.48 -6.41 41.97
N GLN A 135 53.57 -7.34 42.30
CA GLN A 135 53.95 -8.65 42.90
C GLN A 135 52.82 -9.70 42.78
N ASP A 136 53.19 -10.88 42.31
CA ASP A 136 52.41 -12.14 42.20
C ASP A 136 52.48 -12.92 43.56
N PRO A 137 51.80 -14.08 43.82
CA PRO A 137 51.54 -15.17 42.86
C PRO A 137 50.22 -16.01 42.99
N ASN A 138 50.05 -16.89 41.99
CA ASN A 138 49.20 -18.10 41.90
C ASN A 138 47.69 -17.91 41.61
N SER A 139 47.00 -18.70 40.78
CA SER A 139 47.32 -19.75 39.76
C SER A 139 45.98 -20.26 39.19
N TYR A 140 45.79 -20.73 37.95
CA TYR A 140 46.66 -20.95 36.78
C TYR A 140 45.78 -20.79 35.50
N LEU A 141 46.37 -20.70 34.31
CA LEU A 141 45.69 -20.63 33.00
C LEU A 141 46.51 -21.38 31.92
N GLY A 142 45.90 -21.77 30.81
CA GLY A 142 46.57 -22.12 29.55
C GLY A 142 46.58 -23.62 29.14
N ASP A 143 46.75 -23.97 27.86
CA ASP A 143 46.73 -23.09 26.68
C ASP A 143 46.53 -23.83 25.33
N THR A 144 46.17 -23.07 24.30
CA THR A 144 46.37 -23.25 22.84
C THR A 144 46.55 -24.64 22.15
N THR A 145 45.68 -24.89 21.15
CA THR A 145 46.00 -25.01 19.70
C THR A 145 46.89 -26.15 19.11
N GLN A 146 46.29 -26.83 18.10
CA GLN A 146 46.87 -27.52 16.92
C GLN A 146 47.29 -29.01 16.95
N MET A 147 47.24 -29.59 15.73
CA MET A 147 47.32 -31.02 15.37
C MET A 147 48.76 -31.56 15.37
N ILE A 148 48.94 -32.91 15.41
CA ILE A 148 49.56 -33.70 14.31
C ILE A 148 49.61 -35.24 14.56
N THR A 149 49.22 -36.02 13.53
CA THR A 149 49.48 -37.46 13.20
C THR A 149 49.17 -38.68 14.11
N LYS A 150 48.38 -39.61 13.53
CA LYS A 150 48.56 -41.09 13.40
C LYS A 150 49.37 -41.87 14.46
N THR A 151 48.80 -42.95 15.03
CA THR A 151 49.05 -44.35 14.59
C THR A 151 47.97 -45.35 15.09
N THR A 152 48.02 -46.60 14.61
CA THR A 152 47.02 -47.70 14.68
C THR A 152 47.17 -48.68 15.85
N SER A 153 46.07 -49.34 16.29
CA SER A 153 45.93 -50.83 16.28
C SER A 153 44.59 -51.39 16.86
N ILE A 154 43.94 -52.33 16.12
CA ILE A 154 43.46 -53.70 16.51
C ILE A 154 42.51 -53.83 17.76
N SER A 155 41.41 -54.61 17.83
CA SER A 155 40.81 -55.74 17.05
C SER A 155 39.27 -55.85 17.22
N THR A 156 38.63 -56.66 16.36
CA THR A 156 37.20 -57.07 16.31
C THR A 156 36.76 -58.10 17.37
N PRO A 157 35.44 -58.35 17.54
CA PRO A 157 34.75 -59.46 16.83
C PRO A 157 33.41 -59.01 16.17
N THR A 158 33.22 -59.14 14.85
CA THR A 158 32.66 -60.30 14.10
C THR A 158 31.22 -60.75 14.45
N ILE A 159 30.28 -60.47 13.53
CA ILE A 159 29.22 -61.40 13.09
C ILE A 159 29.19 -61.38 11.54
N SER A 160 28.91 -62.54 10.95
CA SER A 160 28.88 -62.89 9.52
C SER A 160 27.57 -63.68 9.21
N ASP A 161 27.24 -64.24 8.04
CA ASP A 161 27.93 -64.59 6.78
C ASP A 161 26.98 -64.30 5.58
N GLU A 162 27.41 -63.58 4.53
CA GLU A 162 27.84 -64.10 3.21
C GLU A 162 26.76 -64.59 2.20
N ASN A 163 27.19 -64.63 0.93
CA ASN A 163 26.69 -65.42 -0.21
C ASN A 163 25.47 -64.90 -1.03
N ASN A 164 25.42 -65.08 -2.35
CA ASN A 164 26.46 -65.19 -3.41
C ASN A 164 25.77 -65.11 -4.80
N ASN A 165 26.55 -65.02 -5.89
CA ASN A 165 26.15 -65.20 -7.30
C ASN A 165 25.20 -64.13 -7.91
N GLY A 166 25.22 -63.86 -9.23
CA GLY A 166 26.17 -64.29 -10.25
C GLY A 166 25.65 -64.27 -11.70
N THR A 167 26.39 -63.60 -12.58
CA THR A 167 26.64 -63.92 -14.02
C THR A 167 25.56 -63.83 -15.12
N PHE A 168 26.06 -63.53 -16.33
CA PHE A 168 25.45 -63.51 -17.69
C PHE A 168 24.40 -62.43 -18.00
N GLY A 169 24.45 -61.64 -19.09
CA GLY A 169 25.45 -61.46 -20.15
C GLY A 169 24.90 -61.72 -21.57
N VAL A 170 25.24 -60.88 -22.58
CA VAL A 170 25.36 -61.19 -24.04
C VAL A 170 25.71 -59.93 -24.88
N LYS A 171 26.87 -59.98 -25.57
CA LYS A 171 27.25 -59.46 -26.93
C LYS A 171 26.82 -58.03 -27.39
N ARG A 172 27.61 -57.28 -28.19
CA ARG A 172 28.77 -57.61 -29.07
C ARG A 172 29.51 -56.32 -29.51
N THR A 173 30.73 -56.47 -30.08
CA THR A 173 31.41 -55.59 -31.09
C THR A 173 31.72 -54.12 -30.69
N LEU A 174 32.87 -53.50 -31.04
CA LEU A 174 34.11 -53.96 -31.71
C LEU A 174 35.34 -53.11 -31.30
N SER A 175 36.46 -53.33 -31.98
CA SER A 175 37.87 -53.01 -31.67
C SER A 175 38.53 -51.98 -32.62
N GLY A 176 39.63 -51.28 -32.21
CA GLY A 176 40.33 -50.36 -33.13
C GLY A 176 41.69 -49.68 -32.81
N LYS A 177 42.70 -50.35 -32.21
CA LYS A 177 44.19 -50.08 -32.31
C LYS A 177 44.84 -48.77 -31.76
N CYS A 178 46.15 -48.88 -31.49
CA CYS A 178 47.14 -47.83 -31.14
C CYS A 178 48.19 -47.61 -32.27
N SER A 179 48.88 -46.45 -32.34
CA SER A 179 50.34 -46.30 -32.65
C SER A 179 50.83 -44.84 -32.87
N GLU A 180 51.94 -44.47 -32.20
CA GLU A 180 53.20 -43.79 -32.63
C GLU A 180 53.33 -42.43 -33.38
N ALA A 181 54.56 -41.87 -33.24
CA ALA A 181 55.26 -40.76 -33.95
C ALA A 181 54.86 -39.29 -33.61
N SER A 182 55.72 -38.28 -33.35
CA SER A 182 57.12 -37.91 -33.75
C SER A 182 57.25 -37.51 -35.24
N GLU A 183 58.09 -36.56 -35.70
CA GLU A 183 59.30 -35.94 -35.15
C GLU A 183 59.75 -34.70 -36.01
N SER A 184 60.36 -33.64 -35.43
CA SER A 184 61.47 -32.80 -35.99
C SER A 184 61.35 -32.09 -37.40
N GLN A 185 62.17 -31.12 -37.85
CA GLN A 185 63.13 -30.18 -37.23
C GLN A 185 63.44 -28.98 -38.18
N SER A 186 63.85 -27.85 -37.58
CA SER A 186 64.88 -26.91 -38.07
C SER A 186 64.65 -25.90 -39.24
N ASN A 187 64.76 -24.62 -38.84
CA ASN A 187 65.63 -23.56 -39.39
C ASN A 187 65.45 -22.87 -40.76
N MET A 188 65.82 -21.58 -40.70
CA MET A 188 66.30 -20.63 -41.72
C MET A 188 65.34 -19.70 -42.48
N LYS A 189 65.61 -18.40 -42.26
CA LYS A 189 65.73 -17.29 -43.22
C LYS A 189 64.47 -16.68 -43.88
N LYS A 190 64.29 -15.40 -43.51
CA LYS A 190 64.25 -14.20 -44.37
C LYS A 190 63.15 -14.07 -45.45
N THR A 191 62.66 -12.81 -45.53
CA THR A 191 62.26 -12.09 -46.77
C THR A 191 61.05 -12.62 -47.54
N ARG A 192 60.21 -11.80 -48.20
CA ARG A 192 59.89 -10.34 -48.26
C ARG A 192 58.75 -10.25 -49.30
N THR A 193 57.93 -9.18 -49.31
CA THR A 193 57.19 -8.62 -50.49
C THR A 193 56.31 -9.58 -51.34
N ASP A 194 55.11 -9.27 -51.83
CA ASP A 194 54.10 -8.20 -51.73
C ASP A 194 52.76 -8.92 -52.09
N THR A 195 51.52 -8.43 -51.95
CA THR A 195 50.95 -7.14 -52.33
C THR A 195 49.52 -7.05 -51.74
N GLU A 196 49.03 -5.84 -51.44
CA GLU A 196 47.63 -5.35 -51.40
C GLU A 196 46.46 -6.37 -51.23
N ALA A 197 45.49 -6.21 -50.31
CA ALA A 197 44.74 -4.99 -50.03
C ALA A 197 43.80 -5.12 -48.78
N SER A 198 43.10 -4.02 -48.48
CA SER A 198 41.95 -3.84 -47.57
C SER A 198 42.24 -3.68 -46.07
N THR A 199 41.67 -2.60 -45.53
CA THR A 199 41.83 -2.05 -44.18
C THR A 199 40.64 -2.40 -43.28
N THR A 200 40.86 -2.76 -42.01
CA THR A 200 40.35 -2.02 -40.81
C THR A 200 40.63 -2.75 -39.48
N SER A 201 40.49 -2.00 -38.38
CA SER A 201 40.48 -2.43 -36.97
C SER A 201 41.80 -2.98 -36.40
N GLY A 202 42.57 -2.09 -35.77
CA GLY A 202 43.63 -2.47 -34.83
C GLY A 202 43.06 -2.66 -33.43
N SER A 203 43.19 -3.86 -32.87
CA SER A 203 43.16 -4.11 -31.43
C SER A 203 44.57 -3.94 -30.84
N GLN A 204 44.67 -3.81 -29.52
CA GLN A 204 45.57 -4.58 -28.64
C GLN A 204 45.24 -4.20 -27.18
N VAL A 205 44.79 -5.12 -26.32
CA VAL A 205 45.42 -6.33 -25.75
C VAL A 205 46.12 -6.04 -24.41
N GLU A 206 45.86 -6.96 -23.50
CA GLU A 206 46.14 -7.00 -22.08
C GLU A 206 47.61 -6.82 -21.67
N THR A 207 47.82 -6.43 -20.42
CA THR A 207 48.88 -7.07 -19.62
C THR A 207 48.49 -7.15 -18.15
N THR A 208 48.49 -8.36 -17.59
CA THR A 208 48.25 -8.62 -16.16
C THR A 208 49.58 -8.61 -15.40
N VAL A 209 49.75 -7.72 -14.42
CA VAL A 209 50.84 -7.80 -13.42
C VAL A 209 50.36 -7.39 -12.03
N HIS A 210 50.91 -8.07 -11.02
CA HIS A 210 50.67 -7.94 -9.59
C HIS A 210 50.94 -6.56 -8.94
N MET A 211 50.32 -6.44 -7.76
CA MET A 211 50.87 -5.91 -6.50
C MET A 211 50.70 -4.44 -6.09
N SER A 212 50.47 -4.34 -4.78
CA SER A 212 50.82 -3.27 -3.84
C SER A 212 49.81 -2.13 -3.60
N SER A 213 49.54 -1.94 -2.31
CA SER A 213 48.80 -0.85 -1.71
C SER A 213 49.57 0.47 -1.83
N ILE A 214 48.98 1.47 -2.49
CA ILE A 214 49.43 2.86 -2.43
C ILE A 214 48.26 3.73 -1.94
N SER A 215 48.57 4.61 -0.98
CA SER A 215 47.61 5.25 -0.06
C SER A 215 46.54 6.13 -0.72
N SER A 216 45.29 5.98 -0.25
CA SER A 216 44.14 6.85 -0.54
C SER A 216 44.32 8.33 -0.15
N GLN A 217 45.30 8.65 0.71
CA GLN A 217 45.58 10.00 1.20
C GLN A 217 46.02 11.00 0.10
N SER A 218 46.60 10.53 -1.02
CA SER A 218 47.04 11.40 -2.12
C SER A 218 45.87 12.03 -2.89
N CYS A 219 44.76 11.30 -3.07
CA CYS A 219 43.55 11.84 -3.69
C CYS A 219 42.81 12.80 -2.76
N TYR A 220 42.69 12.47 -1.46
CA TYR A 220 42.02 13.34 -0.49
C TYR A 220 42.70 14.72 -0.38
N ARG A 221 44.03 14.77 -0.24
CA ARG A 221 44.78 16.05 -0.17
C ARG A 221 44.65 16.91 -1.43
N LYS A 222 44.44 16.30 -2.61
CA LYS A 222 44.16 17.04 -3.86
C LYS A 222 42.74 17.62 -3.88
N LEU A 223 41.78 16.96 -3.24
CA LEU A 223 40.40 17.42 -3.13
C LEU A 223 40.29 18.56 -2.10
N GLU A 224 40.88 18.39 -0.91
CA GLU A 224 40.95 19.41 0.15
C GLU A 224 41.60 20.70 -0.36
N LYS A 225 42.71 20.60 -1.11
CA LYS A 225 43.36 21.77 -1.70
C LYS A 225 42.45 22.51 -2.69
N LYS A 226 41.68 21.80 -3.52
CA LYS A 226 40.70 22.39 -4.43
C LYS A 226 39.56 23.10 -3.69
N ILE A 227 39.10 22.55 -2.57
CA ILE A 227 38.08 23.17 -1.72
C ILE A 227 38.63 24.46 -1.09
N ALA A 228 39.82 24.41 -0.49
CA ALA A 228 40.47 25.58 0.10
C ALA A 228 40.77 26.71 -0.91
N ASP A 229 41.10 26.37 -2.16
CA ASP A 229 41.30 27.35 -3.23
C ASP A 229 39.97 28.02 -3.64
N LEU A 230 38.87 27.25 -3.74
CA LEU A 230 37.51 27.78 -4.00
C LEU A 230 36.97 28.65 -2.85
N GLU A 231 37.27 28.29 -1.59
CA GLU A 231 36.91 29.11 -0.43
C GLU A 231 37.66 30.44 -0.42
N LYS A 232 38.96 30.44 -0.78
CA LYS A 232 39.74 31.68 -0.96
C LYS A 232 39.19 32.57 -2.07
N GLU A 233 38.74 31.99 -3.18
CA GLU A 233 38.15 32.74 -4.29
C GLU A 233 36.78 33.33 -3.91
N THR A 234 35.96 32.56 -3.20
CA THR A 234 34.69 33.01 -2.60
C THR A 234 34.92 34.14 -1.59
N HIS A 235 35.98 34.07 -0.78
CA HIS A 235 36.32 35.12 0.19
C HIS A 235 36.82 36.40 -0.49
N LYS A 236 37.59 36.29 -1.59
CA LYS A 236 37.94 37.44 -2.45
C LYS A 236 36.72 38.10 -3.07
N LEU A 237 35.74 37.32 -3.54
CA LEU A 237 34.48 37.83 -4.09
C LEU A 237 33.66 38.56 -3.02
N LYS A 238 33.47 37.96 -1.82
CA LYS A 238 32.80 38.62 -0.69
C LYS A 238 33.49 39.91 -0.26
N LYS A 239 34.83 39.95 -0.26
CA LYS A 239 35.58 41.18 0.00
C LYS A 239 35.36 42.24 -1.09
N ARG A 240 35.39 41.87 -2.37
CA ARG A 240 35.08 42.77 -3.48
C ARG A 240 33.67 43.37 -3.41
N VAL A 241 32.67 42.58 -3.01
CA VAL A 241 31.30 43.08 -2.77
C VAL A 241 31.29 44.09 -1.62
N LYS A 242 31.95 43.77 -0.50
CA LYS A 242 32.05 44.68 0.65
C LYS A 242 32.81 45.98 0.36
N ASP A 243 33.86 45.90 -0.47
CA ASP A 243 34.62 47.07 -0.96
C ASP A 243 33.77 47.93 -1.93
N LEU A 244 32.82 47.34 -2.67
CA LEU A 244 31.85 48.06 -3.50
C LEU A 244 30.75 48.73 -2.64
N GLU A 245 30.25 48.04 -1.62
CA GLU A 245 29.31 48.59 -0.62
C GLU A 245 29.93 49.76 0.18
N GLN A 246 31.23 49.68 0.51
CA GLN A 246 31.94 50.81 1.14
C GLN A 246 32.21 51.98 0.19
N ARG A 247 32.33 51.74 -1.12
CA ARG A 247 32.40 52.83 -2.13
C ARG A 247 31.05 53.48 -2.38
N ALA A 248 29.95 52.74 -2.24
CA ALA A 248 28.60 53.30 -2.30
C ALA A 248 28.25 54.17 -1.07
N SER A 249 28.94 54.01 0.07
CA SER A 249 28.67 54.76 1.31
C SER A 249 29.57 55.98 1.54
N THR A 250 30.46 56.34 0.60
CA THR A 250 31.32 57.53 0.67
C THR A 250 30.99 58.57 -0.42
N SER A 251 29.74 59.01 -0.46
CA SER A 251 29.26 60.17 -1.24
C SER A 251 28.13 60.85 -0.47
N SER A 252 28.44 61.90 0.30
CA SER A 252 27.50 62.61 1.19
C SER A 252 27.14 64.01 0.68
N CYS A 253 26.11 64.62 1.30
CA CYS A 253 25.49 65.95 1.03
C CYS A 253 24.26 65.87 0.08
N VAL A 254 23.05 66.35 0.40
CA VAL A 254 22.60 67.32 1.43
C VAL A 254 21.16 67.00 1.95
N GLU A 255 20.92 67.24 3.25
CA GLU A 255 19.64 67.52 3.97
C GLU A 255 18.47 66.51 4.07
N SER A 256 17.60 66.80 5.05
CA SER A 256 16.67 65.90 5.74
C SER A 256 15.22 66.35 5.68
N THR A 257 14.28 65.44 5.43
CA THR A 257 12.82 65.65 5.59
C THR A 257 12.09 64.35 6.00
N PRO A 258 10.89 64.42 6.62
CA PRO A 258 10.36 63.35 7.49
C PRO A 258 9.64 62.17 6.80
N ALA A 259 9.24 61.21 7.63
CA ALA A 259 8.94 59.82 7.30
C ALA A 259 7.59 59.51 6.59
N ASP A 260 6.95 60.48 5.95
CA ASP A 260 5.70 60.25 5.19
C ASP A 260 5.93 59.74 3.75
N THR A 261 7.18 59.52 3.35
CA THR A 261 7.57 59.28 1.96
C THR A 261 7.71 57.82 1.55
N ILE A 262 7.79 56.85 2.47
CA ILE A 262 8.04 55.43 2.10
C ILE A 262 6.79 54.77 1.51
N GLU A 263 5.60 55.05 2.06
CA GLU A 263 4.34 54.49 1.55
C GLU A 263 3.93 55.14 0.21
N ASP A 264 4.30 56.42 0.02
CA ASP A 264 4.10 57.12 -1.24
C ASP A 264 5.19 56.79 -2.28
N GLN A 265 6.41 56.42 -1.86
CA GLN A 265 7.44 55.87 -2.74
C GLN A 265 7.14 54.43 -3.19
N ASP A 266 6.55 53.57 -2.37
CA ASP A 266 6.10 52.24 -2.83
C ASP A 266 4.88 52.36 -3.78
N LYS A 267 3.97 53.33 -3.52
CA LYS A 267 2.93 53.72 -4.49
C LYS A 267 3.52 54.30 -5.78
N GLN A 268 4.49 55.21 -5.70
CA GLN A 268 5.14 55.79 -6.87
C GLN A 268 5.99 54.76 -7.62
N LEU A 269 6.63 53.80 -6.95
CA LEU A 269 7.39 52.73 -7.59
C LEU A 269 6.45 51.73 -8.28
N LYS A 270 5.33 51.37 -7.66
CA LYS A 270 4.25 50.59 -8.30
C LYS A 270 3.59 51.37 -9.45
N ALA A 271 3.45 52.69 -9.34
CA ALA A 271 2.96 53.54 -10.42
C ALA A 271 3.98 53.72 -11.55
N LEU A 272 5.28 53.81 -11.26
CA LEU A 272 6.38 53.89 -12.24
C LEU A 272 6.55 52.56 -12.98
N LEU A 273 6.45 51.42 -12.28
CA LEU A 273 6.34 50.09 -12.91
C LEU A 273 5.08 49.96 -13.78
N ALA A 274 3.96 50.57 -13.37
CA ALA A 274 2.74 50.63 -14.20
C ALA A 274 2.81 51.65 -15.35
N LEU A 275 3.75 52.61 -15.30
CA LEU A 275 3.98 53.65 -16.31
C LEU A 275 5.09 53.28 -17.32
N SER A 276 5.88 52.22 -17.08
CA SER A 276 6.99 51.82 -17.97
C SER A 276 6.70 50.62 -18.88
N LEU A 277 5.51 50.03 -18.85
CA LEU A 277 5.08 49.03 -19.83
C LEU A 277 4.42 49.74 -21.04
N GLN A 278 5.14 49.86 -22.16
CA GLN A 278 4.55 50.31 -23.42
C GLN A 278 3.62 49.22 -23.95
N ARG A 279 2.33 49.27 -23.58
CA ARG A 279 1.31 48.29 -23.99
C ARG A 279 1.27 48.09 -25.53
N MET A 280 2.06 47.13 -26.00
CA MET A 280 2.21 46.84 -27.43
C MET A 280 0.88 46.47 -28.08
N LYS A 281 0.77 46.82 -29.37
CA LYS A 281 -0.29 46.31 -30.25
C LYS A 281 0.09 44.93 -30.77
N ILE A 282 -0.68 43.91 -30.44
CA ILE A 282 -0.36 42.52 -30.78
C ILE A 282 -1.41 41.94 -31.75
N ALA A 283 -0.96 41.27 -32.80
CA ALA A 283 -1.81 40.34 -33.54
C ALA A 283 -1.51 38.90 -33.10
N VAL A 284 -2.55 38.13 -32.79
CA VAL A 284 -2.41 36.71 -32.41
C VAL A 284 -2.78 35.85 -33.60
N ILE A 285 -1.86 34.98 -34.03
CA ILE A 285 -2.02 34.13 -35.21
C ILE A 285 -1.89 32.66 -34.77
N GLY A 286 -3.02 31.97 -34.61
CA GLY A 286 -3.03 30.59 -34.11
C GLY A 286 -4.43 30.01 -33.99
N GLN A 287 -4.55 28.90 -33.28
CA GLN A 287 -5.82 28.17 -33.10
C GLN A 287 -5.86 27.48 -31.71
N SER A 288 -6.95 26.77 -31.42
CA SER A 288 -7.19 25.96 -30.22
C SER A 288 -7.29 26.74 -28.90
N LEU A 289 -7.60 26.01 -27.81
CA LEU A 289 -7.57 26.54 -26.45
C LEU A 289 -6.20 27.11 -26.06
N PHE A 290 -5.09 26.58 -26.59
CA PHE A 290 -3.75 27.11 -26.29
C PHE A 290 -3.60 28.54 -26.81
N GLY A 291 -4.06 28.80 -28.05
CA GLY A 291 -4.12 30.15 -28.60
C GLY A 291 -5.03 31.08 -27.81
N ALA A 292 -6.20 30.58 -27.38
CA ALA A 292 -7.16 31.33 -26.57
C ALA A 292 -6.59 31.74 -25.19
N ASP A 293 -5.85 30.86 -24.53
CA ASP A 293 -5.25 31.17 -23.21
C ASP A 293 -4.03 32.09 -23.32
N VAL A 294 -3.22 31.98 -24.38
CA VAL A 294 -2.19 32.99 -24.66
C VAL A 294 -2.83 34.35 -24.94
N TYR A 295 -3.89 34.41 -25.75
CA TYR A 295 -4.65 35.64 -26.01
C TYR A 295 -5.14 36.31 -24.72
N ARG A 296 -5.81 35.54 -23.84
CA ARG A 296 -6.28 36.02 -22.52
C ARG A 296 -5.15 36.49 -21.62
N LEU A 297 -4.02 35.78 -21.60
CA LEU A 297 -2.84 36.16 -20.82
C LEU A 297 -2.28 37.50 -21.30
N LEU A 298 -2.16 37.72 -22.61
CA LEU A 298 -1.63 38.96 -23.16
C LEU A 298 -2.55 40.17 -22.92
N GLN A 299 -3.88 39.98 -22.95
CA GLN A 299 -4.83 41.01 -22.51
C GLN A 299 -4.69 41.31 -21.02
N LYS A 300 -4.55 40.27 -20.18
CA LYS A 300 -4.39 40.39 -18.73
C LYS A 300 -3.10 41.12 -18.35
N ASP A 301 -2.01 40.88 -19.08
CA ASP A 301 -0.74 41.60 -18.96
C ASP A 301 -0.83 43.05 -19.50
N GLY A 302 -1.97 43.42 -20.10
CA GLY A 302 -2.32 44.80 -20.46
C GLY A 302 -2.05 45.19 -21.91
N HIS A 303 -1.54 44.26 -22.74
CA HIS A 303 -1.28 44.51 -24.17
C HIS A 303 -2.59 44.66 -24.96
N LYS A 304 -2.56 45.46 -26.04
CA LYS A 304 -3.72 45.68 -26.88
C LYS A 304 -3.72 44.68 -28.04
N ILE A 305 -4.61 43.69 -28.00
CA ILE A 305 -4.81 42.82 -29.17
C ILE A 305 -5.54 43.61 -30.25
N VAL A 306 -4.95 43.70 -31.46
CA VAL A 306 -5.52 44.45 -32.59
C VAL A 306 -6.25 43.58 -33.61
N GLY A 307 -5.97 42.28 -33.62
CA GLY A 307 -6.70 41.30 -34.41
C GLY A 307 -6.25 39.88 -34.12
N VAL A 308 -7.12 38.94 -34.44
CA VAL A 308 -6.92 37.50 -34.20
C VAL A 308 -7.13 36.75 -35.51
N PHE A 309 -6.13 35.98 -35.91
CA PHE A 309 -6.16 35.18 -37.12
C PHE A 309 -6.13 33.69 -36.75
N THR A 310 -7.13 32.94 -37.19
CA THR A 310 -7.30 31.52 -36.88
C THR A 310 -7.86 30.76 -38.08
N VAL A 311 -8.01 29.44 -37.95
CA VAL A 311 -8.47 28.56 -39.03
C VAL A 311 -9.97 28.76 -39.33
N PRO A 312 -10.41 28.38 -40.56
CA PRO A 312 -11.83 28.30 -40.89
C PRO A 312 -12.61 27.35 -39.99
N ASP A 313 -13.90 27.63 -39.82
CA ASP A 313 -14.78 26.85 -38.95
C ASP A 313 -14.96 25.41 -39.45
N VAL A 314 -14.79 24.44 -38.55
CA VAL A 314 -14.92 23.01 -38.85
C VAL A 314 -16.30 22.55 -38.42
N ASN A 315 -17.07 21.99 -39.36
CA ASN A 315 -18.45 21.54 -39.14
C ASN A 315 -19.36 22.62 -38.51
N GLY A 316 -19.14 23.89 -38.88
CA GLY A 316 -19.89 25.04 -38.34
C GLY A 316 -19.55 25.45 -36.91
N LYS A 317 -18.57 24.80 -36.26
CA LYS A 317 -18.06 25.21 -34.95
C LYS A 317 -16.84 26.13 -35.11
N PRO A 318 -16.86 27.34 -34.52
CA PRO A 318 -15.70 28.22 -34.51
C PRO A 318 -14.61 27.73 -33.55
N ASP A 319 -13.36 28.02 -33.91
CA ASP A 319 -12.19 27.71 -33.08
C ASP A 319 -12.25 28.43 -31.72
N PRO A 320 -11.78 27.84 -30.60
CA PRO A 320 -11.84 28.47 -29.28
C PRO A 320 -11.18 29.85 -29.18
N LEU A 321 -10.14 30.12 -29.97
CA LEU A 321 -9.53 31.46 -30.04
C LEU A 321 -10.43 32.44 -30.79
N ALA A 322 -11.16 32.01 -31.84
CA ALA A 322 -12.19 32.85 -32.48
C ALA A 322 -13.30 33.22 -31.50
N ILE A 323 -13.77 32.26 -30.70
CA ILE A 323 -14.82 32.49 -29.69
C ILE A 323 -14.35 33.51 -28.65
N ALA A 324 -13.16 33.31 -28.07
CA ALA A 324 -12.60 34.23 -27.07
C ALA A 324 -12.48 35.66 -27.63
N ALA A 325 -11.93 35.81 -28.84
CA ALA A 325 -11.74 37.11 -29.47
C ALA A 325 -13.05 37.80 -29.87
N SER A 326 -14.03 37.05 -30.35
CA SER A 326 -15.33 37.59 -30.77
C SER A 326 -16.15 38.10 -29.57
N ASN A 327 -16.10 37.40 -28.43
CA ASN A 327 -16.77 37.81 -27.20
C ASN A 327 -16.25 39.15 -26.66
N ASP A 328 -14.95 39.42 -26.86
CA ASP A 328 -14.28 40.65 -26.44
C ASP A 328 -14.34 41.76 -27.53
N GLY A 329 -15.04 41.53 -28.64
CA GLY A 329 -15.18 42.48 -29.75
C GLY A 329 -13.92 42.71 -30.59
N ILE A 330 -12.93 41.81 -30.51
CA ILE A 330 -11.70 41.90 -31.30
C ILE A 330 -11.94 41.33 -32.71
N PRO A 331 -11.44 41.98 -33.79
CA PRO A 331 -11.58 41.47 -35.16
C PRO A 331 -10.98 40.06 -35.32
N VAL A 332 -11.78 39.14 -35.87
CA VAL A 332 -11.39 37.75 -36.13
C VAL A 332 -11.36 37.47 -37.64
N PHE A 333 -10.23 36.98 -38.12
CA PHE A 333 -9.97 36.67 -39.52
C PHE A 333 -9.76 35.15 -39.70
N LYS A 334 -10.44 34.55 -40.69
CA LYS A 334 -10.51 33.08 -40.88
C LYS A 334 -10.13 32.65 -42.30
N TYR A 335 -8.93 33.02 -42.76
CA TYR A 335 -8.50 32.70 -44.12
C TYR A 335 -8.17 31.21 -44.27
N LYS A 336 -8.60 30.60 -45.38
CA LYS A 336 -8.23 29.21 -45.73
C LYS A 336 -6.74 29.04 -46.03
N ARG A 337 -6.07 30.12 -46.46
CA ARG A 337 -4.64 30.21 -46.78
C ARG A 337 -4.23 31.68 -46.86
N TRP A 338 -2.98 31.99 -46.52
CA TRP A 338 -2.41 33.34 -46.57
C TRP A 338 -1.67 33.65 -47.87
N GLN A 339 -1.29 32.61 -48.60
CA GLN A 339 -0.44 32.70 -49.78
C GLN A 339 -0.77 31.63 -50.82
N VAL A 340 -0.42 31.92 -52.07
CA VAL A 340 -0.42 30.98 -53.20
C VAL A 340 0.90 31.17 -53.94
N LYS A 341 1.60 30.09 -54.32
CA LYS A 341 2.84 30.22 -55.10
C LYS A 341 4.05 30.77 -54.32
N LYS A 342 4.05 30.72 -52.98
CA LYS A 342 4.94 31.49 -52.08
C LYS A 342 4.77 33.03 -52.18
N GLN A 343 3.63 33.53 -52.66
CA GLN A 343 3.30 34.95 -52.69
C GLN A 343 2.09 35.23 -51.79
N ALA A 344 2.17 36.25 -50.94
CA ALA A 344 1.06 36.70 -50.10
C ALA A 344 -0.15 37.08 -50.95
N LEU A 345 -1.36 36.77 -50.47
CA LEU A 345 -2.59 37.26 -51.07
C LEU A 345 -2.71 38.78 -50.81
N PRO A 346 -2.80 39.64 -51.86
CA PRO A 346 -2.82 41.09 -51.68
C PRO A 346 -3.90 41.58 -50.71
N GLU A 347 -5.11 41.02 -50.82
CA GLU A 347 -6.27 41.34 -49.98
C GLU A 347 -6.03 41.01 -48.50
N VAL A 348 -5.41 39.86 -48.21
CA VAL A 348 -5.05 39.44 -46.84
C VAL A 348 -3.97 40.34 -46.27
N LEU A 349 -3.01 40.75 -47.11
CA LEU A 349 -1.89 41.59 -46.70
C LEU A 349 -2.32 43.03 -46.41
N GLU A 350 -3.29 43.57 -47.17
CA GLU A 350 -3.89 44.89 -46.90
C GLU A 350 -4.74 44.88 -45.62
N GLU A 351 -5.61 43.89 -45.44
CA GLU A 351 -6.43 43.75 -44.21
C GLU A 351 -5.55 43.60 -42.96
N TYR A 352 -4.48 42.80 -43.02
CA TYR A 352 -3.53 42.66 -41.92
C TYR A 352 -2.76 43.96 -41.61
N ARG A 353 -2.26 44.67 -42.64
CA ARG A 353 -1.53 45.94 -42.47
C ARG A 353 -2.40 47.03 -41.81
N ALA A 354 -3.69 47.05 -42.11
CA ALA A 354 -4.63 48.02 -41.53
C ALA A 354 -4.76 47.92 -40.00
N LEU A 355 -4.41 46.78 -39.38
CA LEU A 355 -4.46 46.59 -37.93
C LEU A 355 -3.36 47.33 -37.16
N GLY A 356 -2.24 47.65 -37.81
CA GLY A 356 -1.09 48.32 -37.19
C GLY A 356 -0.49 47.55 -36.01
N ALA A 357 -0.30 46.23 -36.16
CA ALA A 357 0.37 45.39 -35.17
C ALA A 357 1.85 45.76 -35.00
N GLU A 358 2.33 45.80 -33.76
CA GLU A 358 3.72 46.05 -33.39
C GLU A 358 4.52 44.77 -33.15
N LEU A 359 3.83 43.67 -32.82
CA LEU A 359 4.35 42.31 -32.66
C LEU A 359 3.29 41.30 -33.13
N ASN A 360 3.71 40.24 -33.83
CA ASN A 360 2.87 39.05 -33.99
C ASN A 360 3.25 37.96 -32.98
N VAL A 361 2.25 37.30 -32.43
CA VAL A 361 2.43 36.17 -31.52
C VAL A 361 1.74 34.95 -32.13
N LEU A 362 2.53 33.90 -32.44
CA LEU A 362 2.09 32.67 -33.08
C LEU A 362 2.12 31.49 -32.08
N PRO A 363 1.12 31.36 -31.17
CA PRO A 363 1.15 30.35 -30.12
C PRO A 363 0.88 28.93 -30.65
N PHE A 364 0.07 28.78 -31.70
CA PHE A 364 -0.20 27.47 -32.31
C PHE A 364 -0.63 27.66 -33.76
N CYS A 365 0.35 27.93 -34.63
CA CYS A 365 0.10 28.24 -36.04
C CYS A 365 0.21 26.98 -36.92
N SER A 366 -0.88 26.65 -37.62
CA SER A 366 -0.97 25.49 -38.54
C SER A 366 -0.84 25.86 -40.02
N GLN A 367 -0.70 27.15 -40.33
CA GLN A 367 -0.62 27.70 -41.68
C GLN A 367 0.74 28.34 -41.93
N PHE A 368 1.24 28.25 -43.16
CA PHE A 368 2.45 28.97 -43.57
C PHE A 368 2.13 30.45 -43.78
N ILE A 369 2.65 31.29 -42.89
CA ILE A 369 2.50 32.75 -42.92
C ILE A 369 3.57 33.36 -43.83
N PRO A 370 3.22 34.25 -44.78
CA PRO A 370 4.18 34.84 -45.71
C PRO A 370 5.14 35.82 -45.00
N MET A 371 6.35 35.97 -45.52
CA MET A 371 7.39 36.80 -44.91
C MET A 371 7.01 38.29 -44.82
N GLU A 372 6.17 38.77 -45.74
CA GLU A 372 5.58 40.10 -45.76
C GLU A 372 4.62 40.38 -44.59
N VAL A 373 4.14 39.33 -43.90
CA VAL A 373 3.39 39.41 -42.64
C VAL A 373 4.33 39.23 -41.45
N ILE A 374 5.22 38.23 -41.51
CA ILE A 374 6.16 37.89 -40.42
C ILE A 374 7.10 39.05 -40.06
N THR A 375 7.58 39.80 -41.05
CA THR A 375 8.58 40.88 -40.86
C THR A 375 7.99 42.29 -40.78
N HIS A 376 6.68 42.44 -40.96
CA HIS A 376 6.02 43.75 -40.99
C HIS A 376 5.95 44.49 -39.63
N PRO A 377 5.67 43.84 -38.49
CA PRO A 377 5.63 44.53 -37.20
C PRO A 377 7.02 45.03 -36.79
N ARG A 378 7.10 46.15 -36.07
CA ARG A 378 8.40 46.71 -35.62
C ARG A 378 9.22 45.70 -34.79
N HIS A 379 8.53 44.87 -34.01
CA HIS A 379 9.11 43.81 -33.19
C HIS A 379 8.98 42.43 -33.86
N GLN A 380 8.76 42.37 -35.18
CA GLN A 380 8.69 41.13 -35.97
C GLN A 380 7.63 40.15 -35.43
N SER A 381 7.90 38.84 -35.51
CA SER A 381 7.00 37.77 -35.10
C SER A 381 7.71 36.72 -34.26
N ILE A 382 7.05 36.20 -33.23
CA ILE A 382 7.51 35.05 -32.46
C ILE A 382 6.55 33.88 -32.59
N ILE A 383 7.08 32.66 -32.59
CA ILE A 383 6.34 31.42 -32.77
C ILE A 383 6.75 30.37 -31.74
N TYR A 384 5.77 29.60 -31.28
CA TYR A 384 5.93 28.45 -30.39
C TYR A 384 6.06 27.15 -31.20
N HIS A 385 7.02 26.29 -30.84
CA HIS A 385 7.16 24.95 -31.39
C HIS A 385 7.43 23.91 -30.28
N PRO A 386 6.73 22.76 -30.26
CA PRO A 386 6.80 21.75 -29.21
C PRO A 386 8.03 20.84 -29.36
N SER A 387 9.22 21.44 -29.45
CA SER A 387 10.51 20.73 -29.41
C SER A 387 11.59 21.55 -28.71
N LEU A 388 12.65 20.88 -28.26
CA LEU A 388 13.92 21.50 -27.88
C LEU A 388 14.81 21.64 -29.12
N LEU A 389 14.56 22.70 -29.89
CA LEU A 389 15.30 22.98 -31.12
C LEU A 389 16.80 23.17 -30.83
N PRO A 390 17.70 22.70 -31.72
CA PRO A 390 17.43 22.31 -33.12
C PRO A 390 17.01 20.85 -33.35
N ARG A 391 16.92 20.02 -32.29
CA ARG A 391 16.56 18.60 -32.40
C ARG A 391 15.06 18.43 -32.69
N HIS A 392 14.69 17.38 -33.43
CA HIS A 392 13.31 17.07 -33.85
C HIS A 392 12.61 18.29 -34.47
N ARG A 393 13.03 18.63 -35.70
CA ARG A 393 12.33 19.59 -36.57
C ARG A 393 11.19 18.89 -37.30
N GLY A 394 10.14 19.66 -37.63
CA GLY A 394 8.96 19.17 -38.33
C GLY A 394 7.70 19.10 -37.47
N ALA A 395 6.55 18.95 -38.15
CA ALA A 395 5.22 18.99 -37.54
C ALA A 395 4.89 17.84 -36.55
N SER A 396 5.78 16.84 -36.40
CA SER A 396 5.62 15.69 -35.49
C SER A 396 6.73 15.61 -34.43
N ALA A 397 7.41 16.73 -34.14
CA ALA A 397 8.58 16.77 -33.26
C ALA A 397 8.41 16.07 -31.90
N ILE A 398 7.27 16.29 -31.24
CA ILE A 398 6.96 15.68 -29.95
C ILE A 398 6.77 14.16 -30.05
N ASN A 399 6.18 13.67 -31.15
CA ASN A 399 6.10 12.23 -31.42
C ASN A 399 7.52 11.64 -31.53
N TRP A 400 8.39 12.29 -32.31
CA TRP A 400 9.77 11.85 -32.52
C TRP A 400 10.61 11.86 -31.23
N THR A 401 10.44 12.86 -30.37
CA THR A 401 11.03 12.90 -29.01
C THR A 401 10.69 11.63 -28.22
N LEU A 402 9.43 11.19 -28.25
CA LEU A 402 8.97 9.98 -27.54
C LEU A 402 9.44 8.69 -28.23
N MET A 403 9.39 8.64 -29.57
CA MET A 403 9.77 7.49 -30.41
C MET A 403 11.27 7.18 -30.33
N GLN A 404 12.11 8.21 -30.28
CA GLN A 404 13.56 8.07 -30.10
C GLN A 404 13.97 7.80 -28.64
N GLY A 405 13.02 7.89 -27.69
CA GLY A 405 13.27 7.62 -26.27
C GLY A 405 14.06 8.71 -25.56
N ASP A 406 13.96 9.96 -26.02
CA ASP A 406 14.63 11.10 -25.40
C ASP A 406 14.17 11.27 -23.94
N LYS A 407 15.14 11.55 -23.06
CA LYS A 407 14.89 11.73 -21.61
C LYS A 407 14.45 13.15 -21.24
N GLU A 408 14.74 14.12 -22.09
CA GLU A 408 14.27 15.50 -21.98
C GLU A 408 13.43 15.84 -23.20
N GLY A 409 12.33 16.56 -22.97
CA GLY A 409 11.48 17.14 -23.99
C GLY A 409 11.11 18.56 -23.57
N GLY A 410 10.36 19.27 -24.41
CA GLY A 410 9.97 20.64 -24.09
C GLY A 410 9.56 21.41 -25.32
N PHE A 411 9.73 22.73 -25.26
CA PHE A 411 9.35 23.62 -26.34
C PHE A 411 10.34 24.78 -26.50
N THR A 412 10.28 25.38 -27.67
CA THR A 412 11.07 26.53 -28.07
C THR A 412 10.14 27.63 -28.55
N ILE A 413 10.39 28.86 -28.08
CA ILE A 413 9.85 30.08 -28.65
C ILE A 413 11.00 30.75 -29.38
N PHE A 414 10.80 31.04 -30.67
CA PHE A 414 11.82 31.59 -31.55
C PHE A 414 11.23 32.67 -32.46
N TRP A 415 12.11 33.47 -33.04
CA TRP A 415 11.78 34.53 -33.99
C TRP A 415 11.48 33.90 -35.35
N ALA A 416 10.26 34.09 -35.87
CA ALA A 416 9.80 33.39 -37.08
C ALA A 416 10.52 33.87 -38.35
N ASP A 417 10.74 32.95 -39.29
CA ASP A 417 11.39 33.12 -40.60
C ASP A 417 10.66 32.31 -41.71
N ASP A 418 11.26 32.11 -42.90
CA ASP A 418 10.65 31.33 -44.01
C ASP A 418 10.73 29.80 -43.79
N GLY A 419 11.29 29.36 -42.64
CA GLY A 419 11.30 27.96 -42.21
C GLY A 419 10.21 27.66 -41.18
N LEU A 420 9.99 26.37 -40.92
CA LEU A 420 9.01 25.93 -39.93
C LEU A 420 9.52 26.13 -38.48
N ASP A 421 10.83 25.99 -38.29
CA ASP A 421 11.50 25.87 -37.00
C ASP A 421 13.00 26.24 -37.05
N THR A 422 13.40 27.13 -37.98
CA THR A 422 14.81 27.50 -38.23
C THR A 422 15.27 28.79 -37.56
N GLY A 423 14.35 29.72 -37.29
CA GLY A 423 14.70 31.07 -36.83
C GLY A 423 15.32 31.15 -35.41
N PRO A 424 15.97 32.28 -35.06
CA PRO A 424 16.72 32.41 -33.81
C PRO A 424 15.89 32.16 -32.54
N ILE A 425 16.44 31.45 -31.56
CA ILE A 425 15.79 31.13 -30.28
C ILE A 425 15.67 32.40 -29.42
N LEU A 426 14.49 32.58 -28.81
CA LEU A 426 14.19 33.58 -27.79
C LEU A 426 14.15 32.91 -26.41
N LEU A 427 13.40 31.82 -26.26
CA LEU A 427 13.18 31.14 -24.98
C LEU A 427 13.01 29.62 -25.17
N GLN A 428 13.55 28.83 -24.26
CA GLN A 428 13.32 27.37 -24.20
C GLN A 428 12.97 26.96 -22.77
N LYS A 429 12.03 26.02 -22.64
CA LYS A 429 11.71 25.37 -21.36
C LYS A 429 11.74 23.85 -21.57
N ARG A 430 12.35 23.14 -20.62
CA ARG A 430 12.55 21.67 -20.66
C ARG A 430 11.76 20.97 -19.54
N THR A 431 11.36 19.74 -19.80
CA THR A 431 10.85 18.77 -18.82
C THR A 431 11.58 17.45 -19.01
N PHE A 432 11.74 16.69 -17.92
CA PHE A 432 11.97 15.25 -18.03
C PHE A 432 10.80 14.58 -18.76
N VAL A 433 11.06 13.56 -19.57
CA VAL A 433 10.07 12.69 -20.22
C VAL A 433 9.91 11.43 -19.37
N ALA A 434 8.72 11.19 -18.85
CA ALA A 434 8.43 10.00 -18.06
C ALA A 434 8.41 8.74 -18.95
N PRO A 435 8.78 7.55 -18.42
CA PRO A 435 8.88 6.32 -19.22
C PRO A 435 7.59 5.92 -19.96
N ASN A 436 6.43 6.33 -19.46
CA ASN A 436 5.11 6.05 -20.03
C ASN A 436 4.39 7.33 -20.50
N ASP A 437 5.09 8.46 -20.70
CA ASP A 437 4.49 9.63 -21.34
C ASP A 437 4.08 9.27 -22.78
N THR A 438 2.82 9.55 -23.11
CA THR A 438 2.28 9.71 -24.47
C THR A 438 2.32 11.18 -24.89
N VAL A 439 2.08 11.45 -26.18
CA VAL A 439 1.99 12.82 -26.75
C VAL A 439 0.99 13.68 -25.97
N ASP A 440 -0.19 13.12 -25.67
CA ASP A 440 -1.24 13.82 -24.91
C ASP A 440 -0.81 14.12 -23.46
N SER A 441 -0.20 13.15 -22.78
CA SER A 441 0.19 13.32 -21.37
C SER A 441 1.26 14.40 -21.17
N ILE A 442 2.28 14.45 -22.03
CA ILE A 442 3.32 15.49 -21.97
C ILE A 442 2.79 16.87 -22.42
N TYR A 443 1.84 16.87 -23.36
CA TYR A 443 1.14 18.08 -23.76
C TYR A 443 0.35 18.69 -22.60
N ASN A 444 -0.54 17.91 -21.98
CA ASN A 444 -1.42 18.37 -20.91
C ASN A 444 -0.66 18.72 -19.62
N ARG A 445 0.38 17.97 -19.24
CA ARG A 445 1.12 18.20 -17.99
C ARG A 445 2.20 19.30 -18.07
N PHE A 446 2.69 19.63 -19.26
CA PHE A 446 3.82 20.55 -19.41
C PHE A 446 3.69 21.51 -20.60
N LEU A 447 3.62 21.00 -21.84
CA LEU A 447 3.70 21.85 -23.05
C LEU A 447 2.58 22.91 -23.08
N TYR A 448 1.36 22.52 -22.71
CA TYR A 448 0.23 23.44 -22.62
C TYR A 448 0.38 24.47 -21.47
N PRO A 449 0.40 24.06 -20.17
CA PRO A 449 0.36 25.03 -19.07
C PRO A 449 1.63 25.88 -18.96
N GLU A 450 2.80 25.34 -19.32
CA GLU A 450 4.06 26.10 -19.27
C GLU A 450 4.30 26.88 -20.56
N GLY A 451 3.84 26.36 -21.72
CA GLY A 451 3.87 27.09 -22.99
C GLY A 451 3.07 28.39 -22.95
N VAL A 452 1.87 28.38 -22.37
CA VAL A 452 1.06 29.61 -22.20
C VAL A 452 1.83 30.67 -21.40
N LYS A 453 2.42 30.30 -20.25
CA LYS A 453 3.21 31.23 -19.42
C LYS A 453 4.44 31.76 -20.15
N ALA A 454 5.16 30.87 -20.84
CA ALA A 454 6.39 31.20 -21.55
C ALA A 454 6.14 32.11 -22.76
N MET A 455 4.97 32.01 -23.42
CA MET A 455 4.57 32.96 -24.45
C MET A 455 4.37 34.36 -23.87
N GLY A 456 3.74 34.50 -22.70
CA GLY A 456 3.67 35.77 -21.98
C GLY A 456 5.05 36.29 -21.53
N GLU A 457 5.93 35.40 -21.04
CA GLU A 457 7.32 35.73 -20.70
C GLU A 457 8.10 36.25 -21.90
N ALA A 458 7.99 35.60 -23.07
CA ALA A 458 8.62 36.02 -24.30
C ALA A 458 8.15 37.41 -24.75
N VAL A 459 6.84 37.69 -24.68
CA VAL A 459 6.30 39.02 -25.01
C VAL A 459 6.80 40.10 -24.04
N ARG A 460 6.87 39.82 -22.72
CA ARG A 460 7.42 40.76 -21.74
C ARG A 460 8.91 41.04 -21.95
N LEU A 461 9.70 40.04 -22.34
CA LEU A 461 11.10 40.23 -22.71
C LEU A 461 11.26 41.12 -23.95
N ILE A 462 10.34 41.04 -24.93
CA ILE A 462 10.33 41.92 -26.10
C ILE A 462 9.97 43.35 -25.70
N ASP A 463 8.93 43.53 -24.88
CA ASP A 463 8.48 44.85 -24.41
C ASP A 463 9.60 45.60 -23.65
N GLN A 464 10.36 44.85 -22.84
CA GLN A 464 11.51 45.36 -22.07
C GLN A 464 12.78 45.55 -22.91
N GLY A 465 12.78 45.18 -24.20
CA GLY A 465 13.98 45.22 -25.05
C GLY A 465 15.06 44.21 -24.67
N MET A 466 14.72 43.18 -23.89
CA MET A 466 15.64 42.17 -23.34
C MET A 466 15.58 40.81 -24.08
N ALA A 467 14.68 40.64 -25.03
CA ALA A 467 14.50 39.38 -25.76
C ALA A 467 15.74 39.02 -26.61
N PRO A 468 16.40 37.87 -26.36
CA PRO A 468 17.60 37.50 -27.08
C PRO A 468 17.28 36.94 -28.48
N LYS A 469 18.28 36.99 -29.38
CA LYS A 469 18.26 36.37 -30.71
C LYS A 469 19.40 35.37 -30.82
N ILE A 470 19.22 34.19 -30.23
CA ILE A 470 20.24 33.13 -30.19
C ILE A 470 20.15 32.34 -31.51
N VAL A 471 21.19 32.43 -32.35
CA VAL A 471 21.24 31.67 -33.61
C VAL A 471 21.21 30.16 -33.29
N GLN A 472 20.33 29.42 -33.95
CA GLN A 472 20.27 27.96 -33.82
C GLN A 472 21.53 27.31 -34.41
N SER A 473 22.07 26.29 -33.74
CA SER A 473 23.01 25.37 -34.39
C SER A 473 22.26 24.43 -35.35
N GLU A 474 22.93 23.96 -36.39
CA GLU A 474 22.45 22.82 -37.20
C GLU A 474 22.98 21.48 -36.65
N GLU A 475 23.95 21.52 -35.73
CA GLU A 475 24.53 20.34 -35.11
C GLU A 475 23.47 19.59 -34.27
N GLY A 476 23.22 18.33 -34.61
CA GLY A 476 22.19 17.50 -33.98
C GLY A 476 20.76 17.75 -34.44
N ALA A 477 20.55 18.59 -35.46
CA ALA A 477 19.23 18.80 -36.06
C ALA A 477 18.75 17.56 -36.84
N THR A 478 17.48 17.19 -36.66
CA THR A 478 16.83 16.10 -37.41
C THR A 478 15.59 16.64 -38.11
N TYR A 479 15.51 16.49 -39.44
CA TYR A 479 14.35 16.91 -40.24
C TYR A 479 13.38 15.74 -40.37
N ASP A 480 12.68 15.47 -39.27
CA ASP A 480 11.89 14.25 -39.15
C ASP A 480 10.56 14.34 -39.90
N ALA A 481 10.14 13.24 -40.53
CA ALA A 481 8.97 13.23 -41.40
C ALA A 481 7.66 13.46 -40.63
N MET A 482 6.71 14.16 -41.26
CA MET A 482 5.34 14.28 -40.73
C MET A 482 4.67 12.90 -40.69
N LEU A 483 4.31 12.45 -39.49
CA LEU A 483 3.71 11.13 -39.28
C LEU A 483 2.28 11.06 -39.83
N LYS A 484 1.99 9.97 -40.54
CA LYS A 484 0.67 9.65 -41.11
C LYS A 484 0.37 8.17 -40.88
N LYS A 485 -0.92 7.79 -40.83
CA LYS A 485 -1.35 6.41 -40.54
C LYS A 485 -0.62 5.36 -41.39
N ALA A 486 -0.47 5.61 -42.69
CA ALA A 486 0.17 4.69 -43.63
C ALA A 486 1.64 4.35 -43.33
N ILE A 487 2.35 5.14 -42.51
CA ILE A 487 3.80 4.97 -42.24
C ILE A 487 4.13 4.68 -40.76
N VAL A 488 3.12 4.42 -39.92
CA VAL A 488 3.29 4.07 -38.49
C VAL A 488 2.96 2.61 -38.18
N GLY A 489 3.24 1.72 -39.13
CA GLY A 489 3.26 0.28 -38.86
C GLY A 489 4.39 -0.04 -37.88
N ILE A 490 4.15 -0.98 -36.96
CA ILE A 490 5.14 -1.40 -35.97
C ILE A 490 6.16 -2.32 -36.65
N ASN A 491 7.45 -2.00 -36.51
CA ASN A 491 8.54 -2.91 -36.85
C ASN A 491 8.84 -3.80 -35.63
N TRP A 492 8.59 -5.09 -35.75
CA TRP A 492 8.77 -6.08 -34.68
C TRP A 492 10.21 -6.56 -34.51
N ASP A 493 11.10 -6.34 -35.49
CA ASP A 493 12.54 -6.61 -35.36
C ASP A 493 13.26 -5.45 -34.65
N GLN A 494 12.79 -5.14 -33.44
CA GLN A 494 13.34 -4.11 -32.57
C GLN A 494 13.26 -4.51 -31.09
N PRO A 495 14.12 -3.95 -30.22
CA PRO A 495 14.03 -4.18 -28.78
C PRO A 495 12.69 -3.70 -28.22
N ALA A 496 12.20 -4.32 -27.15
CA ALA A 496 10.89 -4.02 -26.57
C ALA A 496 10.70 -2.53 -26.20
N MET A 497 11.77 -1.88 -25.74
CA MET A 497 11.75 -0.44 -25.44
C MET A 497 11.50 0.44 -26.67
N ALA A 498 12.01 0.05 -27.84
CA ALA A 498 11.76 0.76 -29.09
C ALA A 498 10.31 0.58 -29.56
N ILE A 499 9.76 -0.63 -29.46
CA ILE A 499 8.34 -0.91 -29.72
C ILE A 499 7.44 -0.07 -28.79
N HIS A 500 7.74 -0.04 -27.49
CA HIS A 500 7.03 0.78 -26.50
C HIS A 500 7.10 2.28 -26.82
N ASN A 501 8.30 2.79 -27.17
CA ASN A 501 8.50 4.18 -27.58
C ASN A 501 7.73 4.52 -28.87
N TRP A 502 7.70 3.61 -29.84
CA TRP A 502 6.97 3.77 -31.09
C TRP A 502 5.46 3.89 -30.86
N ILE A 503 4.91 3.00 -30.02
CA ILE A 503 3.48 2.99 -29.69
C ILE A 503 3.09 4.25 -28.90
N ARG A 504 3.76 4.55 -27.78
CA ARG A 504 3.43 5.73 -26.96
C ARG A 504 3.64 7.06 -27.69
N GLY A 505 4.61 7.12 -28.61
CA GLY A 505 4.85 8.28 -29.47
C GLY A 505 3.83 8.47 -30.58
N CYS A 506 3.05 7.43 -30.91
CA CYS A 506 1.91 7.53 -31.83
C CYS A 506 0.54 7.62 -31.13
N ASP A 507 0.49 7.58 -29.80
CA ASP A 507 -0.74 7.52 -29.00
C ASP A 507 -1.36 8.93 -28.78
N LYS A 508 -2.59 9.25 -29.22
CA LYS A 508 -3.55 8.47 -30.03
C LYS A 508 -3.45 8.71 -31.55
N VAL A 509 -2.78 9.76 -31.97
CA VAL A 509 -2.72 10.20 -33.38
C VAL A 509 -1.26 10.22 -33.84
N PRO A 510 -0.88 9.51 -34.93
CA PRO A 510 -1.75 8.74 -35.85
C PRO A 510 -2.15 7.32 -35.36
N GLY A 511 -1.62 6.85 -34.23
CA GLY A 511 -1.85 5.50 -33.69
C GLY A 511 -1.03 4.42 -34.40
N ALA A 512 -0.13 3.76 -33.68
CA ALA A 512 0.74 2.71 -34.22
C ALA A 512 -0.05 1.42 -34.51
N TRP A 513 0.12 0.82 -35.68
CA TRP A 513 -0.70 -0.33 -36.11
C TRP A 513 0.13 -1.59 -36.43
N ALA A 514 -0.53 -2.74 -36.38
CA ALA A 514 0.01 -4.04 -36.76
C ALA A 514 -1.10 -4.94 -37.30
N THR A 515 -0.73 -6.00 -38.04
CA THR A 515 -1.67 -7.08 -38.41
C THR A 515 -1.61 -8.19 -37.36
N ILE A 516 -2.74 -8.52 -36.74
CA ILE A 516 -2.86 -9.60 -35.74
C ILE A 516 -3.98 -10.54 -36.18
N ASN A 517 -3.69 -11.84 -36.29
CA ASN A 517 -4.60 -12.85 -36.86
C ASN A 517 -5.21 -12.47 -38.24
N GLY A 518 -4.52 -11.65 -39.04
CA GLY A 518 -4.99 -11.17 -40.34
C GLY A 518 -5.85 -9.89 -40.30
N GLU A 519 -6.18 -9.36 -39.11
CA GLU A 519 -6.85 -8.07 -38.96
C GLU A 519 -5.82 -6.95 -38.71
N GLN A 520 -5.93 -5.82 -39.41
CA GLN A 520 -5.15 -4.62 -39.09
C GLN A 520 -5.76 -3.89 -37.89
N VAL A 521 -4.99 -3.80 -36.80
CA VAL A 521 -5.42 -3.17 -35.54
C VAL A 521 -4.44 -2.08 -35.10
N THR A 522 -4.93 -1.14 -34.30
CA THR A 522 -4.09 -0.07 -33.70
C THR A 522 -3.87 -0.33 -32.22
N LEU A 523 -2.64 -0.23 -31.75
CA LEU A 523 -2.24 -0.52 -30.36
C LEU A 523 -2.06 0.79 -29.58
N TYR A 524 -2.54 0.82 -28.32
CA TYR A 524 -2.51 2.00 -27.46
C TYR A 524 -2.16 1.65 -26.01
N GLY A 525 -1.68 2.65 -25.26
CA GLY A 525 -1.36 2.53 -23.84
C GLY A 525 -0.34 1.43 -23.56
N SER A 526 0.76 1.41 -24.33
CA SER A 526 1.89 0.51 -24.12
C SER A 526 2.61 0.82 -22.81
N LYS A 527 3.10 -0.22 -22.15
CA LYS A 527 4.01 -0.14 -20.99
C LYS A 527 5.00 -1.29 -21.03
N MET A 528 6.25 -1.05 -20.64
CA MET A 528 7.22 -2.13 -20.41
C MET A 528 6.68 -3.14 -19.38
N TRP A 529 6.71 -4.43 -19.73
CA TRP A 529 6.30 -5.51 -18.85
C TRP A 529 7.54 -6.20 -18.29
N ASN A 530 7.87 -5.86 -17.04
CA ASN A 530 9.08 -6.32 -16.34
C ASN A 530 8.79 -7.45 -15.33
N ARG A 531 7.75 -8.24 -15.59
CA ARG A 531 7.32 -9.40 -14.77
C ARG A 531 7.54 -10.69 -15.57
N MET A 532 7.32 -11.84 -14.95
CA MET A 532 7.21 -13.10 -15.71
C MET A 532 6.18 -13.02 -16.85
N GLU A 533 6.37 -13.87 -17.85
CA GLU A 533 5.44 -14.02 -18.98
C GLU A 533 4.03 -14.36 -18.45
N PRO A 534 2.99 -13.59 -18.81
CA PRO A 534 1.66 -13.84 -18.29
C PRO A 534 1.09 -15.12 -18.90
N ARG A 535 0.35 -15.91 -18.10
CA ARG A 535 -0.52 -16.93 -18.69
C ARG A 535 -1.63 -16.25 -19.49
N GLY A 536 -1.88 -16.75 -20.69
CA GLY A 536 -2.85 -16.18 -21.60
C GLY A 536 -2.95 -16.94 -22.90
N ARG A 537 -3.76 -16.43 -23.83
CA ARG A 537 -3.97 -17.04 -25.14
C ARG A 537 -2.99 -16.44 -26.15
N PRO A 538 -2.19 -17.26 -26.87
CA PRO A 538 -1.32 -16.77 -27.92
C PRO A 538 -2.14 -16.28 -29.13
N VAL A 539 -1.75 -15.16 -29.73
CA VAL A 539 -2.28 -14.61 -30.97
C VAL A 539 -1.13 -14.29 -31.92
N ALA A 540 -1.28 -14.62 -33.20
CA ALA A 540 -0.22 -14.47 -34.18
C ALA A 540 -0.14 -13.01 -34.66
N ILE A 541 1.05 -12.43 -34.59
CA ILE A 541 1.33 -11.09 -35.13
C ILE A 541 2.18 -11.25 -36.39
N GLU A 542 1.75 -10.61 -37.48
CA GLU A 542 2.49 -10.64 -38.75
C GLU A 542 3.84 -9.92 -38.60
N GLY A 543 4.93 -10.62 -38.96
CA GLY A 543 6.30 -10.11 -38.86
C GLY A 543 6.95 -10.19 -37.48
N ALA A 544 6.24 -10.62 -36.43
CA ALA A 544 6.82 -10.84 -35.12
C ALA A 544 7.46 -12.23 -34.99
N SER A 545 8.57 -12.34 -34.25
CA SER A 545 9.25 -13.62 -34.00
C SER A 545 8.57 -14.50 -32.94
N HIS A 546 7.72 -13.88 -32.10
CA HIS A 546 6.95 -14.54 -31.04
C HIS A 546 5.47 -14.15 -31.15
N PRO A 547 4.52 -15.06 -30.88
CA PRO A 547 3.12 -14.69 -30.76
C PRO A 547 2.93 -13.74 -29.57
N ALA A 548 1.99 -12.82 -29.67
CA ALA A 548 1.58 -12.03 -28.52
C ALA A 548 0.67 -12.83 -27.60
N ILE A 549 0.63 -12.50 -26.31
CA ILE A 549 -0.14 -13.22 -25.31
C ILE A 549 -1.26 -12.31 -24.79
N VAL A 550 -2.51 -12.66 -25.08
CA VAL A 550 -3.70 -11.98 -24.55
C VAL A 550 -4.00 -12.54 -23.15
N HIS A 551 -3.98 -11.67 -22.13
CA HIS A 551 -4.15 -12.00 -20.71
C HIS A 551 -5.08 -11.00 -20.03
N LYS A 552 -5.48 -11.24 -18.77
CA LYS A 552 -6.50 -10.41 -18.09
C LYS A 552 -6.17 -8.92 -17.99
N ASN A 553 -4.87 -8.54 -17.98
CA ASN A 553 -4.41 -7.17 -17.88
C ASN A 553 -3.99 -6.54 -19.24
N GLY A 554 -4.24 -7.21 -20.37
CA GLY A 554 -3.99 -6.66 -21.70
C GLY A 554 -3.47 -7.68 -22.71
N MET A 555 -2.54 -7.27 -23.55
CA MET A 555 -1.84 -8.13 -24.51
C MET A 555 -0.34 -7.86 -24.44
N VAL A 556 0.44 -8.86 -24.06
CA VAL A 556 1.91 -8.77 -24.08
C VAL A 556 2.42 -9.06 -25.49
N VAL A 557 3.26 -8.15 -26.00
CA VAL A 557 4.02 -8.29 -27.24
C VAL A 557 5.52 -8.34 -26.90
N PHE A 558 6.32 -8.98 -27.74
CA PHE A 558 7.75 -9.23 -27.50
C PHE A 558 8.64 -8.39 -28.41
N GLY A 559 9.75 -7.90 -27.89
CA GLY A 559 10.85 -7.36 -28.70
C GLY A 559 11.87 -8.44 -29.09
N ASN A 560 12.73 -8.13 -30.06
CA ASN A 560 13.81 -9.04 -30.48
C ASN A 560 14.89 -9.27 -29.39
N ASP A 561 14.87 -8.48 -28.31
CA ASP A 561 15.69 -8.66 -27.10
C ASP A 561 15.03 -9.57 -26.04
N GLY A 562 13.92 -10.24 -26.38
CA GLY A 562 13.18 -11.16 -25.50
C GLY A 562 12.41 -10.46 -24.38
N LYS A 563 12.45 -9.13 -24.30
CA LYS A 563 11.68 -8.35 -23.32
C LYS A 563 10.25 -8.11 -23.81
N MET A 564 9.38 -7.78 -22.86
CA MET A 564 7.93 -7.70 -23.09
C MET A 564 7.40 -6.27 -22.97
N VAL A 565 6.36 -5.95 -23.74
CA VAL A 565 5.56 -4.73 -23.66
C VAL A 565 4.09 -5.13 -23.52
N ASN A 566 3.41 -4.67 -22.48
CA ASN A 566 1.97 -4.86 -22.35
C ASN A 566 1.22 -3.71 -23.04
N ILE A 567 0.29 -4.08 -23.93
CA ILE A 567 -0.67 -3.21 -24.58
C ILE A 567 -1.97 -3.27 -23.79
N SER A 568 -2.54 -2.13 -23.41
CA SER A 568 -3.77 -2.09 -22.61
C SER A 568 -5.03 -1.94 -23.46
N GLN A 569 -4.94 -1.31 -24.63
CA GLN A 569 -6.07 -1.08 -25.51
C GLN A 569 -5.73 -1.37 -26.97
N VAL A 570 -6.70 -1.90 -27.70
CA VAL A 570 -6.62 -2.19 -29.14
C VAL A 570 -7.83 -1.55 -29.82
N GLN A 571 -7.60 -0.91 -30.98
CA GLN A 571 -8.67 -0.50 -31.88
C GLN A 571 -8.73 -1.47 -33.06
N LEU A 572 -9.90 -2.05 -33.26
CA LEU A 572 -10.22 -2.94 -34.37
C LEU A 572 -10.33 -2.17 -35.69
N ALA A 573 -10.31 -2.88 -36.82
CA ALA A 573 -10.47 -2.30 -38.15
C ALA A 573 -11.81 -1.56 -38.32
N SER A 574 -12.83 -1.91 -37.53
CA SER A 574 -14.12 -1.22 -37.42
C SER A 574 -14.06 0.16 -36.74
N GLY A 575 -12.93 0.51 -36.12
CA GLY A 575 -12.77 1.71 -35.30
C GLY A 575 -13.20 1.54 -33.83
N LYS A 576 -13.80 0.40 -33.46
CA LYS A 576 -14.17 0.04 -32.07
C LYS A 576 -12.92 -0.07 -31.20
N MET A 577 -12.89 0.64 -30.08
CA MET A 577 -11.87 0.51 -29.03
C MET A 577 -12.26 -0.61 -28.08
N ILE A 578 -11.34 -1.54 -27.78
CA ILE A 578 -11.53 -2.59 -26.77
C ILE A 578 -10.33 -2.65 -25.82
N ASN A 579 -10.54 -3.22 -24.63
CA ASN A 579 -9.42 -3.66 -23.80
C ASN A 579 -8.69 -4.80 -24.53
N ALA A 580 -7.36 -4.73 -24.57
CA ALA A 580 -6.54 -5.74 -25.23
C ALA A 580 -6.77 -7.16 -24.66
N SER A 581 -7.20 -7.30 -23.41
CA SER A 581 -7.57 -8.60 -22.79
C SER A 581 -8.78 -9.28 -23.43
N LYS A 582 -9.66 -8.52 -24.10
CA LYS A 582 -10.82 -9.04 -24.85
C LYS A 582 -10.48 -9.35 -26.32
N PHE A 583 -9.28 -9.00 -26.80
CA PHE A 583 -8.93 -9.11 -28.22
C PHE A 583 -9.03 -10.55 -28.75
N GLY A 584 -9.75 -10.72 -29.85
CA GLY A 584 -9.92 -11.98 -30.59
C GLY A 584 -10.64 -13.09 -29.83
N ARG A 585 -11.41 -12.78 -28.77
CA ARG A 585 -12.50 -13.66 -28.33
C ARG A 585 -13.61 -13.60 -29.39
N ASP A 586 -14.25 -14.73 -29.69
CA ASP A 586 -15.36 -14.73 -30.64
C ASP A 586 -16.54 -13.91 -30.09
N GLU A 587 -16.92 -12.83 -30.76
CA GLU A 587 -18.18 -12.10 -30.48
C GLU A 587 -19.42 -12.97 -30.82
N ALA A 588 -19.23 -14.17 -31.36
CA ALA A 588 -20.28 -15.17 -31.64
C ALA A 588 -20.98 -15.74 -30.37
N GLY A 589 -20.58 -15.29 -29.17
CA GLY A 589 -21.17 -15.67 -27.89
C GLY A 589 -21.95 -14.56 -27.16
N GLU A 590 -21.99 -13.31 -27.66
CA GLU A 590 -23.01 -12.37 -27.18
C GLU A 590 -24.34 -12.76 -27.83
N GLU A 591 -25.17 -13.50 -27.09
CA GLU A 591 -26.62 -13.53 -27.35
C GLU A 591 -27.06 -12.08 -27.51
N LYS A 592 -27.63 -11.72 -28.67
CA LYS A 592 -28.28 -10.43 -28.83
C LYS A 592 -29.33 -10.32 -27.74
N ILE A 593 -29.07 -9.45 -26.76
CA ILE A 593 -29.97 -9.22 -25.65
C ILE A 593 -31.31 -8.75 -26.24
N GLU A 594 -32.28 -9.66 -26.29
CA GLU A 594 -33.66 -9.28 -26.61
C GLU A 594 -34.12 -8.35 -25.50
N LEU A 595 -34.36 -7.10 -25.88
CA LEU A 595 -34.82 -6.06 -24.98
C LEU A 595 -36.29 -6.30 -24.67
N THR A 596 -36.62 -6.27 -23.39
CA THR A 596 -38.03 -6.16 -22.96
C THR A 596 -38.57 -4.78 -23.33
N LYS A 597 -39.89 -4.66 -23.47
CA LYS A 597 -40.54 -3.35 -23.72
C LYS A 597 -40.23 -2.30 -22.63
N GLU A 598 -39.92 -2.77 -21.43
CA GLU A 598 -39.51 -1.94 -20.28
C GLU A 598 -38.08 -1.41 -20.46
N GLU A 599 -37.19 -2.19 -21.06
CA GLU A 599 -35.81 -1.80 -21.40
C GLU A 599 -35.75 -0.91 -22.65
N GLU A 600 -36.60 -1.15 -23.66
CA GLU A 600 -36.77 -0.22 -24.78
C GLU A 600 -37.22 1.18 -24.27
N ALA A 601 -38.18 1.20 -23.34
CA ALA A 601 -38.61 2.42 -22.66
C ALA A 601 -37.49 3.02 -21.79
N MET A 602 -36.66 2.19 -21.14
CA MET A 602 -35.48 2.63 -20.39
C MET A 602 -34.46 3.32 -21.31
N ILE A 603 -34.12 2.74 -22.45
CA ILE A 603 -33.19 3.31 -23.44
C ILE A 603 -33.70 4.66 -23.96
N SER A 604 -35.01 4.81 -24.17
CA SER A 604 -35.62 6.11 -24.50
C SER A 604 -35.43 7.17 -23.40
N LYS A 605 -35.51 6.79 -22.13
CA LYS A 605 -35.17 7.67 -21.00
C LYS A 605 -33.68 8.01 -20.98
N LEU A 606 -32.78 7.03 -21.17
CA LEU A 606 -31.33 7.25 -21.24
C LEU A 606 -30.98 8.25 -22.35
N LYS A 607 -31.63 8.13 -23.51
CA LYS A 607 -31.47 9.05 -24.63
C LYS A 607 -31.85 10.48 -24.25
N THR A 608 -32.92 10.63 -23.47
CA THR A 608 -33.39 11.92 -22.95
C THR A 608 -32.39 12.52 -21.94
N VAL A 609 -31.82 11.70 -21.05
CA VAL A 609 -30.77 12.13 -20.10
C VAL A 609 -29.52 12.59 -20.84
N TRP A 610 -29.01 11.80 -21.79
CA TRP A 610 -27.84 12.19 -22.60
C TRP A 610 -28.10 13.46 -23.42
N THR A 611 -29.29 13.60 -24.01
CA THR A 611 -29.70 14.82 -24.73
C THR A 611 -29.70 16.04 -23.80
N GLY A 612 -30.22 15.89 -22.57
CA GLY A 612 -30.27 16.96 -21.55
C GLY A 612 -28.93 17.27 -20.85
N ILE A 613 -27.89 16.46 -21.09
CA ILE A 613 -26.52 16.70 -20.62
C ILE A 613 -25.70 17.33 -21.76
N LEU A 614 -25.68 16.68 -22.93
CA LEU A 614 -24.83 17.07 -24.06
C LEU A 614 -25.41 18.23 -24.89
N ASN A 615 -26.71 18.51 -24.76
CA ASN A 615 -27.46 19.52 -25.52
C ASN A 615 -27.33 19.36 -27.05
N ILE A 616 -27.31 18.11 -27.51
CA ILE A 616 -27.31 17.71 -28.93
C ILE A 616 -28.33 16.59 -29.17
N ASN A 617 -28.71 16.37 -30.42
CA ASN A 617 -29.45 15.16 -30.79
C ASN A 617 -28.54 13.93 -30.63
N VAL A 618 -28.97 12.97 -29.81
CA VAL A 618 -28.22 11.74 -29.54
C VAL A 618 -28.60 10.68 -30.58
N GLU A 619 -27.60 10.01 -31.12
CA GLU A 619 -27.71 8.82 -31.98
C GLU A 619 -27.00 7.63 -31.31
N ILE A 620 -27.26 6.40 -31.77
CA ILE A 620 -26.66 5.18 -31.18
C ILE A 620 -25.12 5.22 -31.16
N THR A 621 -24.50 5.86 -32.16
CA THR A 621 -23.05 6.07 -32.32
C THR A 621 -22.51 7.30 -31.59
N THR A 622 -23.34 8.05 -30.85
CA THR A 622 -22.91 9.27 -30.16
C THR A 622 -21.95 8.94 -29.02
N ASP A 623 -20.79 9.60 -29.01
CA ASP A 623 -19.77 9.47 -27.96
C ASP A 623 -19.91 10.62 -26.94
N PHE A 624 -20.08 10.28 -25.67
CA PHE A 624 -20.35 11.20 -24.56
C PHE A 624 -19.27 12.29 -24.42
N PHE A 625 -18.00 11.90 -24.44
CA PHE A 625 -16.88 12.80 -24.19
C PHE A 625 -16.49 13.58 -25.45
N LYS A 626 -16.52 12.96 -26.64
CA LYS A 626 -16.35 13.68 -27.92
C LYS A 626 -17.46 14.70 -28.17
N SER A 627 -18.63 14.51 -27.55
CA SER A 627 -19.76 15.46 -27.61
C SER A 627 -19.63 16.63 -26.62
N GLY A 628 -18.66 16.59 -25.70
CA GLY A 628 -18.30 17.71 -24.83
C GLY A 628 -18.58 17.53 -23.33
N ALA A 629 -18.97 16.35 -22.87
CA ALA A 629 -19.17 16.08 -21.44
C ALA A 629 -17.88 16.16 -20.61
N GLY A 630 -17.97 16.70 -19.40
CA GLY A 630 -16.91 16.72 -18.39
C GLY A 630 -17.15 15.75 -17.23
N SER A 631 -16.26 15.77 -16.23
CA SER A 631 -16.35 14.89 -15.05
C SER A 631 -17.58 15.16 -14.16
N MET A 632 -18.08 16.39 -14.12
CA MET A 632 -19.34 16.73 -13.44
C MET A 632 -20.56 16.11 -14.14
N ASP A 633 -20.51 15.99 -15.47
CA ASP A 633 -21.58 15.41 -16.28
C ASP A 633 -21.64 13.89 -16.12
N VAL A 634 -20.50 13.23 -15.83
CA VAL A 634 -20.46 11.81 -15.43
C VAL A 634 -21.22 11.58 -14.13
N VAL A 635 -20.98 12.39 -13.10
CA VAL A 635 -21.68 12.29 -11.81
C VAL A 635 -23.18 12.56 -11.99
N ARG A 636 -23.53 13.58 -12.80
CA ARG A 636 -24.92 13.89 -13.15
C ARG A 636 -25.59 12.72 -13.89
N LEU A 637 -24.91 12.11 -14.86
CA LEU A 637 -25.42 10.96 -15.61
C LEU A 637 -25.68 9.77 -14.69
N VAL A 638 -24.74 9.43 -13.79
CA VAL A 638 -24.88 8.32 -12.83
C VAL A 638 -26.11 8.50 -11.94
N GLU A 639 -26.29 9.68 -11.33
CA GLU A 639 -27.45 9.92 -10.45
C GLU A 639 -28.77 10.05 -11.24
N GLU A 640 -28.80 10.69 -12.42
CA GLU A 640 -30.02 10.74 -13.25
C GLU A 640 -30.44 9.35 -13.76
N VAL A 641 -29.50 8.45 -14.06
CA VAL A 641 -29.81 7.05 -14.42
C VAL A 641 -30.40 6.30 -13.23
N LYS A 642 -29.77 6.40 -12.06
CA LYS A 642 -30.25 5.78 -10.82
C LYS A 642 -31.66 6.24 -10.45
N GLU A 643 -31.97 7.53 -10.62
CA GLU A 643 -33.32 8.08 -10.42
C GLU A 643 -34.33 7.55 -11.47
N LYS A 644 -33.99 7.63 -12.76
CA LYS A 644 -34.98 7.46 -13.86
C LYS A 644 -35.12 6.02 -14.34
N CYS A 645 -34.14 5.17 -14.04
CA CYS A 645 -34.04 3.76 -14.42
C CYS A 645 -34.10 2.85 -13.19
N ASN A 646 -35.16 2.98 -12.39
CA ASN A 646 -35.54 2.04 -11.31
C ASN A 646 -34.44 1.72 -10.28
N GLY A 647 -33.55 2.67 -9.96
CA GLY A 647 -32.48 2.46 -8.98
C GLY A 647 -31.24 1.72 -9.48
N VAL A 648 -31.07 1.56 -10.81
CA VAL A 648 -29.84 0.98 -11.39
C VAL A 648 -28.63 1.77 -10.93
N SER A 649 -27.75 1.11 -10.15
CA SER A 649 -26.53 1.72 -9.65
C SER A 649 -25.41 1.57 -10.67
N LEU A 650 -24.84 2.70 -11.09
CA LEU A 650 -23.63 2.77 -11.89
C LEU A 650 -22.47 3.31 -11.04
N GLU A 651 -21.25 2.94 -11.42
CA GLU A 651 -20.02 3.63 -10.99
C GLU A 651 -19.57 4.60 -12.09
N ASN A 652 -18.75 5.60 -11.75
CA ASN A 652 -18.23 6.55 -12.75
C ASN A 652 -17.44 5.83 -13.86
N ASP A 653 -16.75 4.74 -13.53
CA ASP A 653 -15.98 3.93 -14.46
C ASP A 653 -16.87 3.22 -15.50
N ASP A 654 -18.14 2.93 -15.20
CA ASP A 654 -19.09 2.41 -16.20
C ASP A 654 -19.30 3.41 -17.34
N VAL A 655 -19.34 4.71 -17.03
CA VAL A 655 -19.45 5.79 -18.03
C VAL A 655 -18.14 5.98 -18.80
N TYR A 656 -16.99 5.94 -18.12
CA TYR A 656 -15.68 6.09 -18.75
C TYR A 656 -15.33 4.92 -19.70
N MET A 657 -15.85 3.72 -19.42
CA MET A 657 -15.62 2.54 -20.25
C MET A 657 -16.64 2.41 -21.40
N ASN A 658 -17.88 2.87 -21.21
CA ASN A 658 -18.95 2.78 -22.21
C ASN A 658 -19.27 4.16 -22.79
N THR A 659 -18.28 4.74 -23.49
CA THR A 659 -18.35 6.13 -23.97
C THR A 659 -19.37 6.38 -25.08
N VAL A 660 -19.81 5.33 -25.80
CA VAL A 660 -20.78 5.42 -26.90
C VAL A 660 -22.18 5.09 -26.40
N PHE A 661 -23.20 5.79 -26.89
CA PHE A 661 -24.57 5.70 -26.37
C PHE A 661 -25.15 4.28 -26.41
N GLU A 662 -24.91 3.52 -27.49
CA GLU A 662 -25.32 2.11 -27.61
C GLU A 662 -24.65 1.22 -26.55
N ASP A 663 -23.32 1.29 -26.43
CA ASP A 663 -22.56 0.56 -25.40
C ASP A 663 -23.03 0.92 -23.98
N PHE A 664 -23.29 2.21 -23.73
CA PHE A 664 -23.80 2.69 -22.45
C PHE A 664 -25.19 2.14 -22.14
N CYS A 665 -26.09 2.13 -23.12
CA CYS A 665 -27.41 1.53 -22.98
C CYS A 665 -27.32 0.04 -22.62
N MET A 666 -26.44 -0.71 -23.29
CA MET A 666 -26.22 -2.12 -22.97
C MET A 666 -25.59 -2.31 -21.59
N CYS A 667 -24.69 -1.42 -21.16
CA CYS A 667 -24.15 -1.42 -19.80
C CYS A 667 -25.26 -1.22 -18.73
N VAL A 668 -26.13 -0.23 -18.91
CA VAL A 668 -27.26 0.03 -17.99
C VAL A 668 -28.24 -1.15 -17.97
N VAL A 669 -28.55 -1.75 -19.12
CA VAL A 669 -29.42 -2.94 -19.21
C VAL A 669 -28.78 -4.15 -18.51
N LYS A 670 -27.49 -4.45 -18.78
CA LYS A 670 -26.73 -5.52 -18.08
C LYS A 670 -26.76 -5.29 -16.56
N ARG A 671 -26.46 -4.07 -16.09
CA ARG A 671 -26.51 -3.67 -14.67
C ARG A 671 -27.92 -3.83 -14.07
N GLY A 672 -28.97 -3.41 -14.78
CA GLY A 672 -30.37 -3.53 -14.32
C GLY A 672 -30.92 -4.96 -14.26
N ARG A 673 -30.40 -5.85 -15.11
CA ARG A 673 -30.67 -7.30 -15.02
C ARG A 673 -29.88 -8.01 -13.91
N GLY A 674 -29.00 -7.32 -13.20
CA GLY A 674 -28.05 -7.93 -12.26
C GLY A 674 -26.96 -8.77 -12.94
N ILE A 675 -26.77 -8.60 -14.25
CA ILE A 675 -25.68 -9.23 -15.01
C ILE A 675 -24.42 -8.40 -14.75
N GLU A 676 -23.69 -8.73 -13.69
CA GLU A 676 -22.28 -8.32 -13.61
C GLU A 676 -21.51 -9.00 -14.74
N GLU A 677 -20.70 -8.27 -15.53
CA GLU A 677 -19.68 -8.84 -16.43
C GLU A 677 -18.50 -9.45 -15.63
N LYS A 678 -18.79 -10.14 -14.54
CA LYS A 678 -17.87 -11.10 -13.94
C LYS A 678 -18.25 -12.45 -14.50
N GLU A 679 -17.37 -13.00 -15.33
CA GLU A 679 -17.36 -14.45 -15.56
C GLU A 679 -17.46 -15.15 -14.19
N PRO A 680 -18.27 -16.21 -14.07
CA PRO A 680 -18.40 -16.91 -12.80
C PRO A 680 -17.00 -17.31 -12.33
N PHE A 681 -16.68 -17.03 -11.06
CA PHE A 681 -15.39 -17.39 -10.50
C PHE A 681 -15.33 -18.91 -10.31
N VAL A 682 -14.91 -19.60 -11.37
CA VAL A 682 -14.74 -21.04 -11.44
C VAL A 682 -13.32 -21.40 -11.03
N PHE A 683 -13.20 -22.41 -10.17
CA PHE A 683 -11.94 -22.98 -9.70
C PHE A 683 -12.16 -24.47 -9.38
N ASP A 684 -11.08 -25.25 -9.40
CA ASP A 684 -11.15 -26.66 -9.03
C ASP A 684 -11.33 -26.80 -7.51
N ALA A 685 -12.36 -27.57 -7.11
CA ALA A 685 -12.78 -27.67 -5.73
C ALA A 685 -13.09 -29.11 -5.32
N VAL A 686 -12.62 -29.47 -4.12
CA VAL A 686 -13.04 -30.70 -3.45
C VAL A 686 -14.45 -30.50 -2.91
N LYS A 687 -15.36 -31.40 -3.30
CA LYS A 687 -16.75 -31.43 -2.80
C LYS A 687 -16.87 -32.50 -1.72
N MET A 688 -17.35 -32.10 -0.54
CA MET A 688 -17.52 -33.00 0.60
C MET A 688 -18.82 -32.70 1.35
N ASN A 689 -19.52 -33.73 1.80
CA ASN A 689 -20.67 -33.56 2.70
C ASN A 689 -20.20 -33.75 4.14
N ALA A 690 -20.39 -32.73 4.99
CA ALA A 690 -20.11 -32.80 6.42
C ALA A 690 -21.08 -31.87 7.16
N ASN A 691 -21.39 -32.13 8.44
CA ASN A 691 -22.23 -31.25 9.28
C ASN A 691 -23.57 -30.84 8.63
N ASN A 692 -24.19 -31.75 7.86
CA ASN A 692 -25.42 -31.53 7.07
C ASN A 692 -25.35 -30.45 5.98
N MET A 693 -24.15 -30.14 5.47
CA MET A 693 -23.93 -29.21 4.35
C MET A 693 -22.98 -29.79 3.30
N ALA A 694 -23.14 -29.35 2.05
CA ALA A 694 -22.22 -29.61 0.96
C ALA A 694 -21.14 -28.52 0.93
N LEU A 695 -19.92 -28.87 1.31
CA LEU A 695 -18.75 -27.99 1.32
C LEU A 695 -18.11 -27.93 -0.07
N THR A 696 -17.67 -26.74 -0.47
CA THR A 696 -16.85 -26.53 -1.68
C THR A 696 -15.51 -25.94 -1.27
N ILE A 697 -14.46 -26.76 -1.35
CA ILE A 697 -13.15 -26.50 -0.73
C ILE A 697 -12.09 -26.29 -1.83
N PRO A 698 -11.54 -25.08 -1.99
CA PRO A 698 -10.38 -24.85 -2.84
C PRO A 698 -9.13 -25.50 -2.22
N TYR A 699 -8.26 -26.08 -3.05
CA TYR A 699 -7.07 -26.83 -2.60
C TYR A 699 -5.76 -26.40 -3.28
N GLN A 700 -5.83 -25.48 -4.24
CA GLN A 700 -4.71 -24.96 -5.01
C GLN A 700 -4.03 -23.76 -4.30
N LEU A 701 -2.88 -23.31 -4.82
CA LEU A 701 -2.29 -22.02 -4.42
C LEU A 701 -3.23 -20.89 -4.86
N PHE A 702 -3.29 -19.78 -4.12
CA PHE A 702 -4.05 -18.60 -4.55
C PHE A 702 -3.09 -17.46 -4.89
N ILE A 703 -3.02 -17.06 -6.14
CA ILE A 703 -2.13 -15.99 -6.63
C ILE A 703 -2.90 -15.13 -7.61
N ASP A 704 -2.83 -13.81 -7.45
CA ASP A 704 -3.40 -12.86 -8.43
C ASP A 704 -4.91 -13.06 -8.73
N ASN A 705 -5.70 -13.39 -7.70
CA ASN A 705 -7.11 -13.81 -7.76
C ASN A 705 -7.40 -15.12 -8.52
N GLU A 706 -6.40 -15.96 -8.78
CA GLU A 706 -6.55 -17.26 -9.43
C GLU A 706 -6.13 -18.40 -8.49
N PHE A 707 -6.82 -19.54 -8.59
CA PHE A 707 -6.39 -20.80 -7.99
C PHE A 707 -5.50 -21.54 -8.99
N LEU A 708 -4.26 -21.87 -8.57
CA LEU A 708 -3.20 -22.40 -9.43
C LEU A 708 -2.48 -23.59 -8.76
N ASP A 709 -2.10 -24.57 -9.56
CA ASP A 709 -1.18 -25.62 -9.10
C ASP A 709 0.22 -25.06 -8.77
N SER A 710 0.94 -25.81 -7.92
CA SER A 710 2.37 -25.60 -7.63
C SER A 710 3.18 -25.54 -8.93
N SER A 711 4.24 -24.72 -8.97
CA SER A 711 5.14 -24.66 -10.13
C SER A 711 5.79 -26.01 -10.48
N ASP A 712 5.92 -26.92 -9.51
CA ASP A 712 6.46 -28.27 -9.67
C ASP A 712 5.38 -29.38 -9.67
N GLY A 713 4.09 -29.00 -9.69
CA GLY A 713 2.94 -29.90 -9.71
C GLY A 713 2.74 -30.74 -8.44
N LYS A 714 3.54 -30.57 -7.38
CA LYS A 714 3.44 -31.39 -6.17
C LYS A 714 2.29 -30.97 -5.27
N THR A 715 1.73 -31.96 -4.57
CA THR A 715 0.73 -31.80 -3.52
C THR A 715 1.27 -32.29 -2.16
N PHE A 716 0.50 -32.04 -1.10
CA PHE A 716 0.62 -32.71 0.20
C PHE A 716 -0.77 -32.99 0.77
N LYS A 717 -0.89 -33.92 1.72
CA LYS A 717 -2.16 -34.31 2.33
C LYS A 717 -2.44 -33.47 3.58
N THR A 718 -3.65 -32.94 3.70
CA THR A 718 -4.17 -32.46 5.01
C THR A 718 -5.07 -33.54 5.63
N ILE A 719 -5.04 -33.62 6.96
CA ILE A 719 -5.49 -34.78 7.75
C ILE A 719 -6.50 -34.31 8.80
N ASN A 720 -7.65 -34.96 8.89
CA ASN A 720 -8.63 -34.67 9.93
C ASN A 720 -8.17 -35.28 11.26
N PRO A 721 -7.89 -34.49 12.32
CA PRO A 721 -7.42 -35.03 13.60
C PRO A 721 -8.44 -35.89 14.36
N THR A 722 -9.72 -35.85 13.98
CA THR A 722 -10.81 -36.62 14.61
C THR A 722 -10.73 -38.11 14.27
N ASN A 723 -10.16 -38.47 13.12
CA ASN A 723 -10.13 -39.86 12.63
C ASN A 723 -8.84 -40.23 11.85
N GLU A 724 -7.92 -39.28 11.68
CA GLU A 724 -6.64 -39.39 10.96
C GLU A 724 -6.77 -39.73 9.47
N GLN A 725 -7.96 -39.51 8.90
CA GLN A 725 -8.19 -39.68 7.48
C GLN A 725 -7.76 -38.42 6.70
N VAL A 726 -7.32 -38.63 5.46
CA VAL A 726 -7.02 -37.55 4.52
C VAL A 726 -8.31 -36.82 4.16
N ILE A 727 -8.33 -35.50 4.31
CA ILE A 727 -9.46 -34.66 3.86
C ILE A 727 -9.34 -34.48 2.34
N CYS A 728 -8.19 -33.98 1.90
CA CYS A 728 -7.83 -33.84 0.50
C CYS A 728 -6.30 -33.69 0.31
N GLU A 729 -5.87 -33.65 -0.95
CA GLU A 729 -4.55 -33.16 -1.32
C GLU A 729 -4.62 -31.65 -1.59
N VAL A 730 -3.56 -30.93 -1.24
CA VAL A 730 -3.41 -29.48 -1.34
C VAL A 730 -2.11 -29.16 -2.07
N ALA A 731 -2.11 -28.15 -2.95
CA ALA A 731 -0.93 -27.76 -3.70
C ALA A 731 0.24 -27.38 -2.78
N LYS A 732 1.42 -27.92 -3.05
CA LYS A 732 2.62 -27.75 -2.23
C LYS A 732 3.51 -26.65 -2.82
N GLY A 733 3.29 -25.41 -2.41
CA GLY A 733 4.05 -24.27 -2.92
C GLY A 733 5.57 -24.42 -2.79
N THR A 734 6.26 -23.77 -3.71
CA THR A 734 7.72 -23.72 -3.86
C THR A 734 8.28 -22.31 -3.64
N PRO A 735 9.60 -22.12 -3.52
CA PRO A 735 10.20 -20.77 -3.55
C PRO A 735 9.90 -19.99 -4.83
N GLU A 736 9.69 -20.68 -5.96
CA GLU A 736 9.28 -20.02 -7.20
C GLU A 736 7.87 -19.45 -7.08
N ASP A 737 6.95 -20.18 -6.46
CA ASP A 737 5.59 -19.68 -6.19
C ASP A 737 5.58 -18.47 -5.25
N VAL A 738 6.57 -18.36 -4.36
CA VAL A 738 6.79 -17.13 -3.57
C VAL A 738 7.18 -15.96 -4.47
N ASN A 739 8.07 -16.16 -5.45
CA ASN A 739 8.41 -15.12 -6.44
C ASN A 739 7.14 -14.69 -7.20
N ARG A 740 6.35 -15.65 -7.73
CA ARG A 740 5.07 -15.40 -8.44
C ARG A 740 4.09 -14.57 -7.59
N ALA A 741 3.92 -14.95 -6.32
CA ALA A 741 3.03 -14.25 -5.40
C ALA A 741 3.54 -12.86 -4.98
N VAL A 742 4.85 -12.67 -4.81
CA VAL A 742 5.42 -11.36 -4.48
C VAL A 742 5.38 -10.41 -5.69
N GLU A 743 5.61 -10.89 -6.91
CA GLU A 743 5.40 -10.08 -8.13
C GLU A 743 3.94 -9.61 -8.24
N ALA A 744 2.96 -10.49 -8.01
CA ALA A 744 1.55 -10.12 -7.98
C ALA A 744 1.22 -9.11 -6.87
N ALA A 745 1.75 -9.31 -5.66
CA ALA A 745 1.57 -8.38 -4.55
C ALA A 745 2.21 -7.00 -4.80
N LYS A 746 3.41 -6.96 -5.39
CA LYS A 746 4.11 -5.73 -5.75
C LYS A 746 3.36 -4.97 -6.85
N ALA A 747 2.95 -5.68 -7.89
CA ALA A 747 2.10 -5.16 -8.95
C ALA A 747 0.81 -4.51 -8.43
N ALA A 748 0.08 -5.21 -7.56
CA ALA A 748 -1.16 -4.72 -6.97
C ALA A 748 -0.97 -3.47 -6.09
N PHE A 749 0.21 -3.35 -5.46
CA PHE A 749 0.59 -2.21 -4.62
C PHE A 749 1.05 -0.99 -5.42
N GLU A 750 2.02 -1.15 -6.32
CA GLU A 750 2.69 -0.05 -7.03
C GLU A 750 1.86 0.45 -8.24
N GLU A 751 1.23 -0.46 -8.98
CA GLU A 751 0.57 -0.18 -10.25
C GLU A 751 -0.95 -0.36 -10.20
N GLY A 752 -1.42 -1.30 -9.38
CA GLY A 752 -2.82 -1.67 -9.26
C GLY A 752 -3.73 -0.61 -8.61
N PRO A 753 -5.06 -0.84 -8.62
CA PRO A 753 -6.01 0.10 -8.03
C PRO A 753 -5.92 0.15 -6.50
N TRP A 754 -5.38 -0.87 -5.82
CA TRP A 754 -5.32 -0.93 -4.36
C TRP A 754 -4.47 0.18 -3.72
N GLY A 755 -3.29 0.45 -4.28
CA GLY A 755 -2.42 1.55 -3.86
C GLY A 755 -2.94 2.95 -4.23
N LYS A 756 -3.98 3.03 -5.07
CA LYS A 756 -4.50 4.29 -5.66
C LYS A 756 -5.91 4.66 -5.20
N MET A 757 -6.73 3.67 -4.80
CA MET A 757 -8.09 3.90 -4.33
C MET A 757 -8.13 4.62 -2.98
N ASN A 758 -9.22 5.33 -2.72
CA ASN A 758 -9.40 6.03 -1.46
C ASN A 758 -9.36 5.04 -0.29
N ALA A 759 -8.81 5.47 0.84
CA ALA A 759 -8.75 4.63 2.03
C ALA A 759 -10.15 4.17 2.51
N ARG A 760 -11.17 5.01 2.31
CA ARG A 760 -12.57 4.64 2.58
C ARG A 760 -13.08 3.48 1.72
N ASP A 761 -12.66 3.41 0.46
CA ASP A 761 -13.12 2.37 -0.46
C ASP A 761 -12.42 1.02 -0.18
N ARG A 762 -11.16 1.04 0.29
CA ARG A 762 -10.54 -0.14 0.93
C ARG A 762 -11.37 -0.64 2.12
N GLY A 763 -11.84 0.28 2.96
CA GLY A 763 -12.75 -0.03 4.08
C GLY A 763 -14.05 -0.71 3.62
N LYS A 764 -14.70 -0.20 2.56
CA LYS A 764 -15.91 -0.83 1.99
C LYS A 764 -15.65 -2.28 1.54
N LEU A 765 -14.54 -2.54 0.85
CA LEU A 765 -14.17 -3.89 0.41
C LEU A 765 -13.96 -4.83 1.60
N MET A 766 -13.29 -4.36 2.66
CA MET A 766 -13.09 -5.13 3.89
C MET A 766 -14.40 -5.40 4.66
N TYR A 767 -15.33 -4.44 4.71
CA TYR A 767 -16.68 -4.68 5.27
C TYR A 767 -17.43 -5.75 4.46
N LYS A 768 -17.47 -5.64 3.13
CA LYS A 768 -18.12 -6.62 2.26
C LYS A 768 -17.52 -8.03 2.40
N LEU A 769 -16.21 -8.13 2.61
CA LEU A 769 -15.54 -9.41 2.91
C LEU A 769 -16.00 -9.97 4.27
N ALA A 770 -16.10 -9.15 5.31
CA ALA A 770 -16.59 -9.60 6.61
C ALA A 770 -18.05 -10.07 6.53
N ASP A 771 -18.90 -9.40 5.75
CA ASP A 771 -20.30 -9.80 5.53
C ASP A 771 -20.40 -11.11 4.72
N LEU A 772 -19.51 -11.32 3.74
CA LEU A 772 -19.39 -12.60 3.04
C LEU A 772 -18.87 -13.72 3.95
N MET A 773 -17.93 -13.44 4.85
CA MET A 773 -17.48 -14.40 5.87
C MET A 773 -18.61 -14.74 6.86
N GLU A 774 -19.46 -13.78 7.21
CA GLU A 774 -20.65 -14.05 8.03
C GLU A 774 -21.72 -14.85 7.27
N ALA A 775 -21.90 -14.62 5.98
CA ALA A 775 -22.81 -15.41 5.15
C ALA A 775 -22.34 -16.87 4.93
N HIS A 776 -21.05 -17.16 5.13
CA HIS A 776 -20.45 -18.50 5.02
C HIS A 776 -19.93 -19.01 6.38
N LYS A 777 -20.43 -18.46 7.50
CA LYS A 777 -19.89 -18.67 8.85
C LYS A 777 -19.91 -20.13 9.28
N GLU A 778 -21.00 -20.82 8.96
CA GLU A 778 -21.19 -22.25 9.24
C GLU A 778 -20.30 -23.14 8.35
N GLU A 779 -20.06 -22.74 7.09
CA GLU A 779 -19.15 -23.45 6.17
C GLU A 779 -17.70 -23.32 6.68
N LEU A 780 -17.27 -22.09 6.98
CA LEU A 780 -15.94 -21.79 7.54
C LEU A 780 -15.72 -22.50 8.88
N ALA A 781 -16.72 -22.50 9.78
CA ALA A 781 -16.61 -23.18 11.07
C ALA A 781 -16.55 -24.71 10.93
N THR A 782 -17.29 -25.28 9.97
CA THR A 782 -17.24 -26.72 9.67
C THR A 782 -15.86 -27.09 9.10
N LEU A 783 -15.32 -26.28 8.20
CA LEU A 783 -14.01 -26.51 7.61
C LEU A 783 -12.88 -26.36 8.65
N GLU A 784 -12.92 -25.33 9.49
CA GLU A 784 -11.99 -25.15 10.62
C GLU A 784 -12.06 -26.35 11.58
N THR A 785 -13.26 -26.89 11.83
CA THR A 785 -13.46 -28.08 12.68
C THR A 785 -12.77 -29.31 12.09
N LEU A 786 -12.94 -29.56 10.79
CA LEU A 786 -12.39 -30.72 10.10
C LEU A 786 -10.86 -30.65 9.93
N ASP A 787 -10.33 -29.47 9.61
CA ASP A 787 -8.90 -29.25 9.31
C ASP A 787 -8.07 -29.06 10.58
N SER A 788 -8.65 -28.50 11.67
CA SER A 788 -7.90 -28.17 12.90
C SER A 788 -8.29 -28.95 14.16
N GLY A 789 -9.45 -29.63 14.19
CA GLY A 789 -9.99 -30.27 15.39
C GLY A 789 -10.72 -29.31 16.35
N ALA A 790 -10.87 -28.03 15.99
CA ALA A 790 -11.64 -27.07 16.77
C ALA A 790 -13.10 -27.53 16.96
N VAL A 791 -13.61 -27.51 18.19
CA VAL A 791 -15.03 -27.81 18.48
C VAL A 791 -15.93 -26.84 17.72
N TYR A 792 -16.93 -27.34 16.98
CA TYR A 792 -17.71 -26.54 16.03
C TYR A 792 -18.41 -25.32 16.64
N THR A 793 -18.98 -25.46 17.83
CA THR A 793 -19.61 -24.35 18.57
C THR A 793 -18.59 -23.27 18.97
N LEU A 794 -17.35 -23.67 19.27
CA LEU A 794 -16.23 -22.78 19.54
C LEU A 794 -15.65 -22.16 18.25
N ALA A 795 -15.63 -22.91 17.15
CA ALA A 795 -15.23 -22.44 15.83
C ALA A 795 -16.17 -21.32 15.34
N LEU A 796 -17.49 -21.57 15.38
CA LEU A 796 -18.55 -20.58 15.09
C LEU A 796 -18.35 -19.28 15.88
N LYS A 797 -18.25 -19.39 17.21
CA LYS A 797 -18.25 -18.24 18.12
C LYS A 797 -16.92 -17.48 18.14
N THR A 798 -15.79 -18.19 18.00
CA THR A 798 -14.46 -17.62 18.24
C THR A 798 -13.63 -17.59 16.96
N HIS A 799 -13.34 -18.75 16.36
CA HIS A 799 -12.43 -18.83 15.21
C HIS A 799 -12.96 -18.00 14.02
N VAL A 800 -14.24 -18.18 13.67
CA VAL A 800 -14.89 -17.43 12.59
C VAL A 800 -15.51 -16.12 13.11
N GLY A 801 -16.22 -16.16 14.24
CA GLY A 801 -16.85 -14.97 14.84
C GLY A 801 -15.88 -13.81 15.06
N MET A 802 -14.76 -14.05 15.75
CA MET A 802 -13.76 -13.01 15.99
C MET A 802 -13.05 -12.59 14.69
N SER A 803 -12.93 -13.48 13.70
CA SER A 803 -12.38 -13.12 12.38
C SER A 803 -13.25 -12.08 11.66
N ILE A 804 -14.57 -12.27 11.66
CA ILE A 804 -15.55 -11.33 11.10
C ILE A 804 -15.43 -9.97 11.82
N ASP A 805 -15.43 -9.98 13.16
CA ASP A 805 -15.29 -8.77 13.98
C ASP A 805 -13.96 -8.05 13.72
N THR A 806 -12.88 -8.80 13.50
CA THR A 806 -11.55 -8.25 13.21
C THR A 806 -11.53 -7.51 11.87
N PHE A 807 -12.11 -8.09 10.81
CA PHE A 807 -12.22 -7.40 9.53
C PHE A 807 -13.13 -6.16 9.62
N ARG A 808 -14.26 -6.23 10.34
CA ARG A 808 -15.15 -5.08 10.58
C ARG A 808 -14.47 -3.95 11.37
N TYR A 809 -13.66 -4.30 12.37
CA TYR A 809 -12.90 -3.34 13.18
C TYR A 809 -11.86 -2.61 12.32
N PHE A 810 -11.01 -3.33 11.61
CA PHE A 810 -9.96 -2.71 10.79
C PHE A 810 -10.49 -2.03 9.52
N ALA A 811 -11.60 -2.49 8.93
CA ALA A 811 -12.31 -1.76 7.87
C ALA A 811 -12.70 -0.34 8.31
N GLY A 812 -13.07 -0.18 9.58
CA GLY A 812 -13.36 1.11 10.20
C GLY A 812 -12.14 2.02 10.35
N TRP A 813 -10.93 1.47 10.38
CA TRP A 813 -9.69 2.24 10.56
C TRP A 813 -9.10 2.83 9.28
N CYS A 814 -9.44 2.29 8.10
CA CYS A 814 -8.81 2.67 6.84
C CYS A 814 -8.78 4.19 6.61
N ASP A 815 -9.90 4.89 6.84
CA ASP A 815 -10.00 6.36 6.68
C ASP A 815 -9.75 7.17 7.97
N LYS A 816 -9.22 6.54 9.02
CA LYS A 816 -8.92 7.15 10.34
C LYS A 816 -7.44 7.11 10.70
N ILE A 817 -6.60 6.51 9.87
CA ILE A 817 -5.13 6.58 9.96
C ILE A 817 -4.70 8.02 9.66
N GLN A 818 -4.15 8.73 10.65
CA GLN A 818 -3.81 10.15 10.56
C GLN A 818 -2.31 10.44 10.74
N GLY A 819 -1.82 11.47 10.04
CA GLY A 819 -0.55 12.11 10.31
C GLY A 819 -0.64 13.15 11.43
N LYS A 820 0.42 13.95 11.60
CA LYS A 820 0.51 15.07 12.56
C LYS A 820 1.07 16.31 11.89
N THR A 821 0.62 17.50 12.26
CA THR A 821 1.37 18.75 12.06
C THR A 821 2.34 18.94 13.23
N ILE A 822 3.54 19.48 12.97
CA ILE A 822 4.62 19.59 13.96
C ILE A 822 5.12 21.04 14.02
N PRO A 823 5.05 21.70 15.18
CA PRO A 823 5.54 23.07 15.35
C PRO A 823 7.07 23.08 15.51
N ILE A 824 7.79 22.89 14.40
CA ILE A 824 9.25 23.03 14.38
C ILE A 824 9.68 24.50 14.44
N ASN A 825 10.94 24.75 14.82
CA ASN A 825 11.55 26.08 14.73
C ASN A 825 11.49 26.62 13.29
N HIS A 826 11.26 27.92 13.13
CA HIS A 826 11.27 28.59 11.83
C HIS A 826 12.68 29.03 11.44
N ALA A 827 13.01 28.89 10.16
CA ALA A 827 14.21 29.43 9.53
C ALA A 827 14.05 30.94 9.26
N THR A 828 13.95 31.73 10.33
CA THR A 828 13.65 33.17 10.25
C THR A 828 14.60 33.92 9.30
N PRO A 829 14.08 34.79 8.40
CA PRO A 829 12.71 35.33 8.36
C PRO A 829 11.66 34.45 7.66
N SER A 830 12.04 33.33 7.04
CA SER A 830 11.09 32.37 6.44
C SER A 830 10.22 31.69 7.49
N ARG A 831 9.12 31.08 7.05
CA ARG A 831 8.29 30.16 7.85
C ARG A 831 8.46 28.73 7.36
N ASN A 832 8.21 27.76 8.25
CA ASN A 832 8.23 26.35 7.90
C ASN A 832 6.94 25.66 8.36
N LEU A 833 6.42 24.79 7.50
CA LEU A 833 5.33 23.87 7.79
C LEU A 833 5.89 22.45 7.76
N THR A 834 5.86 21.76 8.90
CA THR A 834 6.14 20.32 8.97
C THR A 834 4.86 19.54 9.24
N PHE A 835 4.63 18.51 8.45
CA PHE A 835 3.58 17.53 8.70
C PHE A 835 4.07 16.12 8.36
N THR A 836 3.41 15.10 8.91
CA THR A 836 3.71 13.71 8.60
C THR A 836 2.62 13.07 7.73
N LYS A 837 3.03 12.15 6.87
CA LYS A 837 2.16 11.20 6.18
C LYS A 837 2.36 9.82 6.78
N ARG A 838 1.25 9.12 7.01
CA ARG A 838 1.23 7.69 7.35
C ARG A 838 0.99 6.93 6.05
N GLU A 839 1.98 6.17 5.63
CA GLU A 839 1.96 5.46 4.35
C GLU A 839 2.08 3.95 4.61
N PRO A 840 1.49 3.09 3.75
CA PRO A 840 1.76 1.66 3.79
C PRO A 840 3.25 1.35 3.58
N ILE A 841 3.68 0.20 4.07
CA ILE A 841 5.06 -0.30 3.95
C ILE A 841 5.30 -0.95 2.57
N GLY A 842 4.28 -1.55 1.97
CA GLY A 842 4.35 -2.24 0.68
C GLY A 842 3.97 -3.72 0.78
N VAL A 843 4.70 -4.60 0.10
CA VAL A 843 4.44 -6.05 0.16
C VAL A 843 4.81 -6.60 1.55
N CYS A 844 3.83 -7.24 2.19
CA CYS A 844 3.98 -7.90 3.49
C CYS A 844 3.89 -9.42 3.34
N GLY A 845 4.85 -10.15 3.91
CA GLY A 845 4.73 -11.59 4.13
C GLY A 845 4.07 -11.84 5.49
N ILE A 846 3.07 -12.72 5.54
CA ILE A 846 2.42 -13.12 6.80
C ILE A 846 2.51 -14.64 6.94
N VAL A 847 2.95 -15.11 8.10
CA VAL A 847 3.09 -16.53 8.43
C VAL A 847 2.28 -16.80 9.71
N VAL A 848 1.29 -17.69 9.61
CA VAL A 848 0.33 -17.97 10.68
C VAL A 848 0.45 -19.40 11.22
N PRO A 849 0.14 -19.63 12.51
CA PRO A 849 0.12 -20.95 13.14
C PRO A 849 -1.14 -21.74 12.77
N TRP A 850 -1.25 -22.93 13.34
CA TRP A 850 -2.29 -23.94 13.07
C TRP A 850 -3.39 -24.03 14.13
N ASN A 851 -3.26 -23.31 15.25
CA ASN A 851 -4.15 -23.47 16.40
C ASN A 851 -5.48 -22.72 16.30
N TYR A 852 -5.49 -21.56 15.62
CA TYR A 852 -6.70 -20.86 15.17
C TYR A 852 -6.48 -20.36 13.72
N PRO A 853 -6.51 -21.25 12.71
CA PRO A 853 -6.04 -20.94 11.36
C PRO A 853 -6.66 -19.69 10.73
N LEU A 854 -8.00 -19.57 10.74
CA LEU A 854 -8.69 -18.41 10.18
C LEU A 854 -8.55 -17.16 11.07
N MET A 855 -8.53 -17.34 12.39
CA MET A 855 -8.45 -16.22 13.34
C MET A 855 -7.09 -15.51 13.30
N MET A 856 -6.00 -16.27 13.24
CA MET A 856 -4.65 -15.71 13.14
C MET A 856 -4.38 -15.10 11.75
N LEU A 857 -4.99 -15.65 10.70
CA LEU A 857 -5.06 -15.00 9.39
C LEU A 857 -5.74 -13.63 9.52
N ALA A 858 -6.95 -13.57 10.10
CA ALA A 858 -7.72 -12.34 10.22
C ALA A 858 -6.99 -11.27 11.04
N TRP A 859 -6.44 -11.62 12.21
CA TRP A 859 -5.72 -10.70 13.11
C TRP A 859 -4.60 -9.95 12.40
N LYS A 860 -3.74 -10.67 11.67
CA LYS A 860 -2.59 -10.06 10.98
C LYS A 860 -2.99 -9.42 9.65
N MET A 861 -3.85 -10.08 8.86
CA MET A 861 -4.18 -9.62 7.51
C MET A 861 -5.09 -8.39 7.51
N ALA A 862 -6.06 -8.28 8.42
CA ALA A 862 -6.99 -7.16 8.42
C ALA A 862 -6.28 -5.83 8.73
N ALA A 863 -5.38 -5.79 9.72
CA ALA A 863 -4.55 -4.62 10.00
C ALA A 863 -3.63 -4.25 8.82
N CYS A 864 -3.02 -5.27 8.19
CA CYS A 864 -2.18 -5.14 7.00
C CYS A 864 -2.90 -4.46 5.83
N LEU A 865 -4.11 -4.94 5.51
CA LEU A 865 -4.94 -4.44 4.41
C LEU A 865 -5.52 -3.05 4.71
N ALA A 866 -5.96 -2.78 5.94
CA ALA A 866 -6.48 -1.47 6.33
C ALA A 866 -5.43 -0.35 6.14
N ALA A 867 -4.19 -0.64 6.52
CA ALA A 867 -3.04 0.24 6.30
C ALA A 867 -2.71 0.47 4.81
N GLY A 868 -3.26 -0.33 3.89
CA GLY A 868 -3.10 -0.19 2.43
C GLY A 868 -1.98 -1.03 1.83
N ASN A 869 -1.49 -2.04 2.54
CA ASN A 869 -0.47 -2.98 2.05
C ASN A 869 -1.08 -4.09 1.20
N THR A 870 -0.24 -4.84 0.48
CA THR A 870 -0.59 -6.11 -0.17
C THR A 870 0.11 -7.26 0.55
N VAL A 871 -0.44 -8.47 0.46
CA VAL A 871 -0.04 -9.61 1.30
C VAL A 871 0.26 -10.88 0.51
N VAL A 872 1.34 -11.56 0.92
CA VAL A 872 1.58 -12.98 0.65
C VAL A 872 1.45 -13.72 1.98
N LEU A 873 0.42 -14.54 2.11
CA LEU A 873 0.14 -15.34 3.29
C LEU A 873 0.69 -16.76 3.12
N LYS A 874 1.31 -17.27 4.16
CA LYS A 874 1.65 -18.68 4.31
C LYS A 874 0.87 -19.26 5.51
N PRO A 875 -0.19 -20.07 5.28
CA PRO A 875 -0.84 -20.82 6.35
C PRO A 875 0.10 -21.93 6.86
N ALA A 876 -0.16 -22.41 8.08
CA ALA A 876 0.49 -23.60 8.58
C ALA A 876 0.17 -24.81 7.68
N GLN A 877 1.16 -25.68 7.44
CA GLN A 877 1.02 -26.80 6.50
C GLN A 877 -0.10 -27.77 6.90
N VAL A 878 -0.35 -27.93 8.21
CA VAL A 878 -1.35 -28.86 8.74
C VAL A 878 -2.79 -28.30 8.75
N THR A 879 -2.99 -27.01 8.43
CA THR A 879 -4.32 -26.37 8.44
C THR A 879 -4.47 -25.32 7.32
N PRO A 880 -4.43 -25.69 6.03
CA PRO A 880 -4.50 -24.75 4.92
C PRO A 880 -5.93 -24.35 4.51
N LEU A 881 -6.97 -25.13 4.85
CA LEU A 881 -8.22 -25.13 4.08
C LEU A 881 -9.09 -23.90 4.29
N THR A 882 -9.19 -23.38 5.51
CA THR A 882 -9.96 -22.15 5.77
C THR A 882 -9.28 -20.90 5.22
N ALA A 883 -7.95 -20.89 5.11
CA ALA A 883 -7.22 -19.82 4.42
C ALA A 883 -7.54 -19.82 2.91
N LEU A 884 -7.57 -21.00 2.28
CA LEU A 884 -7.95 -21.13 0.86
C LEU A 884 -9.43 -20.79 0.63
N LYS A 885 -10.33 -21.22 1.52
CA LYS A 885 -11.76 -20.83 1.45
C LYS A 885 -11.96 -19.33 1.64
N PHE A 886 -11.21 -18.71 2.55
CA PHE A 886 -11.18 -17.25 2.69
C PHE A 886 -10.75 -16.56 1.39
N ALA A 887 -9.77 -17.11 0.65
CA ALA A 887 -9.33 -16.57 -0.63
C ALA A 887 -10.47 -16.45 -1.66
N GLU A 888 -11.33 -17.48 -1.78
CA GLU A 888 -12.55 -17.43 -2.61
C GLU A 888 -13.44 -16.23 -2.23
N LEU A 889 -13.65 -16.01 -0.93
CA LEU A 889 -14.47 -14.90 -0.44
C LEU A 889 -13.86 -13.53 -0.75
N THR A 890 -12.53 -13.41 -0.85
CA THR A 890 -11.87 -12.14 -1.25
C THR A 890 -12.15 -11.76 -2.71
N VAL A 891 -12.21 -12.76 -3.61
CA VAL A 891 -12.60 -12.53 -5.02
C VAL A 891 -14.07 -12.11 -5.11
N ARG A 892 -14.96 -12.81 -4.38
CA ARG A 892 -16.40 -12.46 -4.28
C ARG A 892 -16.64 -11.07 -3.67
N ALA A 893 -15.81 -10.66 -2.70
CA ALA A 893 -15.83 -9.32 -2.14
C ALA A 893 -15.44 -8.25 -3.17
N GLY A 894 -14.57 -8.60 -4.13
CA GLY A 894 -14.08 -7.71 -5.19
C GLY A 894 -12.71 -7.10 -4.87
N PHE A 895 -11.88 -7.79 -4.08
CA PHE A 895 -10.50 -7.35 -3.88
C PHE A 895 -9.75 -7.38 -5.22
N PRO A 896 -8.94 -6.35 -5.54
CA PRO A 896 -8.15 -6.36 -6.76
C PRO A 896 -7.17 -7.54 -6.83
N PRO A 897 -6.92 -8.10 -8.03
CA PRO A 897 -5.91 -9.13 -8.24
C PRO A 897 -4.57 -8.78 -7.60
N GLY A 898 -3.97 -9.76 -6.92
CA GLY A 898 -2.64 -9.68 -6.33
C GLY A 898 -2.60 -9.01 -4.96
N VAL A 899 -3.68 -8.38 -4.48
CA VAL A 899 -3.71 -7.76 -3.14
C VAL A 899 -3.56 -8.80 -2.04
N ILE A 900 -4.14 -9.99 -2.24
CA ILE A 900 -4.07 -11.14 -1.34
C ILE A 900 -3.57 -12.34 -2.16
N ASN A 901 -2.55 -13.03 -1.65
CA ASN A 901 -2.01 -14.26 -2.23
C ASN A 901 -1.78 -15.25 -1.08
N ILE A 902 -2.04 -16.55 -1.28
CA ILE A 902 -1.99 -17.58 -0.24
C ILE A 902 -1.24 -18.81 -0.74
N LEU A 903 -0.17 -19.19 -0.03
CA LEU A 903 0.75 -20.26 -0.40
C LEU A 903 0.85 -21.35 0.67
N PRO A 904 -0.01 -22.39 0.62
CA PRO A 904 0.16 -23.62 1.39
C PRO A 904 1.51 -24.30 1.08
N GLY A 905 2.11 -24.94 2.08
CA GLY A 905 3.36 -25.71 1.91
C GLY A 905 4.27 -25.69 3.15
N PRO A 906 5.52 -26.17 3.05
CA PRO A 906 6.43 -26.28 4.19
C PRO A 906 6.87 -24.93 4.76
N GLY A 907 7.02 -24.86 6.09
CA GLY A 907 7.52 -23.66 6.78
C GLY A 907 8.95 -23.29 6.38
N SER A 908 9.84 -24.28 6.41
CA SER A 908 11.27 -24.18 6.07
C SER A 908 11.57 -23.84 4.60
N SER A 909 10.59 -23.95 3.71
CA SER A 909 10.73 -23.59 2.28
C SER A 909 10.06 -22.24 2.02
N ILE A 910 8.73 -22.16 2.20
CA ILE A 910 7.94 -20.97 1.86
C ILE A 910 8.19 -19.82 2.83
N GLY A 911 8.21 -20.09 4.13
CA GLY A 911 8.49 -19.07 5.16
C GLY A 911 9.92 -18.53 5.07
N GLN A 912 10.88 -19.38 4.73
CA GLN A 912 12.27 -18.97 4.50
C GLN A 912 12.39 -18.10 3.23
N ALA A 913 11.87 -18.57 2.10
CA ALA A 913 11.86 -17.82 0.85
C ALA A 913 11.17 -16.44 0.99
N MET A 914 10.05 -16.35 1.72
CA MET A 914 9.41 -15.06 2.04
C MET A 914 10.30 -14.16 2.92
N SER A 915 10.95 -14.73 3.95
CA SER A 915 11.85 -13.99 4.83
C SER A 915 13.10 -13.49 4.10
N GLU A 916 13.53 -14.20 3.07
CA GLU A 916 14.69 -13.87 2.23
C GLU A 916 14.34 -13.11 0.94
N HIS A 917 13.07 -12.88 0.63
CA HIS A 917 12.70 -12.16 -0.59
C HIS A 917 13.09 -10.67 -0.51
N PRO A 918 13.72 -10.08 -1.55
CA PRO A 918 14.20 -8.69 -1.51
C PRO A 918 13.08 -7.64 -1.60
N ASP A 919 11.95 -7.97 -2.22
CA ASP A 919 10.80 -7.06 -2.36
C ASP A 919 9.78 -7.13 -1.21
N ILE A 920 9.83 -8.14 -0.34
CA ILE A 920 9.02 -8.12 0.88
C ILE A 920 9.61 -7.09 1.85
N ARG A 921 8.76 -6.20 2.39
CA ARG A 921 9.15 -5.08 3.24
C ARG A 921 8.75 -5.24 4.71
N LYS A 922 7.84 -6.18 5.00
CA LYS A 922 7.53 -6.64 6.36
C LYS A 922 7.30 -8.15 6.41
N ILE A 923 7.75 -8.83 7.47
CA ILE A 923 7.23 -10.13 7.91
C ILE A 923 6.38 -9.96 9.18
N GLY A 924 5.17 -10.52 9.20
CA GLY A 924 4.41 -10.78 10.41
C GLY A 924 4.38 -12.28 10.69
N PHE A 925 4.99 -12.74 11.77
CA PHE A 925 5.08 -14.15 12.13
C PHE A 925 4.41 -14.42 13.49
N THR A 926 3.61 -15.48 13.55
CA THR A 926 3.28 -16.15 14.82
C THR A 926 3.71 -17.61 14.76
N GLY A 927 4.36 -18.09 15.82
CA GLY A 927 4.81 -19.48 15.94
C GLY A 927 5.85 -19.67 17.05
N SER A 928 6.64 -20.74 16.96
CA SER A 928 7.60 -21.06 18.02
C SER A 928 8.82 -20.11 18.04
N THR A 929 9.35 -19.83 19.23
CA THR A 929 10.48 -18.92 19.44
C THR A 929 11.74 -19.28 18.64
N PRO A 930 12.15 -20.56 18.46
CA PRO A 930 13.29 -20.90 17.61
C PRO A 930 13.11 -20.45 16.16
N ILE A 931 11.92 -20.66 15.57
CA ILE A 931 11.63 -20.26 14.19
C ILE A 931 11.50 -18.74 14.06
N GLY A 932 10.93 -18.07 15.07
CA GLY A 932 10.88 -16.60 15.12
C GLY A 932 12.28 -15.96 15.08
N LYS A 933 13.27 -16.56 15.77
CA LYS A 933 14.67 -16.13 15.71
C LYS A 933 15.27 -16.31 14.30
N THR A 934 15.06 -17.46 13.65
CA THR A 934 15.52 -17.70 12.26
C THR A 934 14.91 -16.70 11.25
N ILE A 935 13.63 -16.37 11.41
CA ILE A 935 12.94 -15.38 10.57
C ILE A 935 13.54 -13.98 10.78
N MET A 936 13.75 -13.57 12.03
CA MET A 936 14.35 -12.28 12.36
C MET A 936 15.76 -12.13 11.80
N GLU A 937 16.60 -13.17 11.94
CA GLU A 937 17.94 -13.23 11.36
C GLU A 937 17.91 -13.08 9.83
N SER A 938 17.01 -13.81 9.17
CA SER A 938 16.86 -13.77 7.71
C SER A 938 16.37 -12.41 7.21
N CYS A 939 15.45 -11.77 7.95
CA CYS A 939 14.98 -10.41 7.67
C CYS A 939 16.12 -9.39 7.76
N ALA A 940 16.96 -9.49 8.79
CA ALA A 940 18.12 -8.62 8.98
C ALA A 940 19.19 -8.82 7.90
N ARG A 941 19.47 -10.08 7.52
CA ARG A 941 20.50 -10.45 6.53
C ARG A 941 20.25 -9.88 5.13
N VAL A 942 18.99 -9.83 4.68
CA VAL A 942 18.68 -9.54 3.26
C VAL A 942 18.47 -8.06 2.94
N ASN A 943 17.52 -7.40 3.61
CA ASN A 943 17.08 -6.04 3.24
C ASN A 943 16.57 -5.22 4.42
N VAL A 944 16.82 -5.67 5.65
CA VAL A 944 16.34 -5.04 6.90
C VAL A 944 14.81 -4.80 6.88
N LYS A 945 14.06 -5.71 6.26
CA LYS A 945 12.59 -5.70 6.28
C LYS A 945 12.08 -5.71 7.73
N LYS A 946 11.03 -4.93 8.01
CA LYS A 946 10.41 -4.91 9.35
C LYS A 946 9.95 -6.31 9.73
N VAL A 947 10.03 -6.67 11.01
CA VAL A 947 9.51 -7.94 11.52
C VAL A 947 8.63 -7.68 12.73
N GLY A 948 7.48 -8.35 12.81
CA GLY A 948 6.67 -8.48 14.01
C GLY A 948 6.61 -9.96 14.39
N LEU A 949 6.86 -10.26 15.65
CA LEU A 949 6.97 -11.63 16.17
C LEU A 949 6.02 -11.77 17.36
N GLU A 950 5.08 -12.70 17.28
CA GLU A 950 4.35 -13.17 18.47
C GLU A 950 4.66 -14.66 18.64
N LEU A 951 5.26 -14.98 19.78
CA LEU A 951 5.93 -16.25 20.04
C LEU A 951 5.39 -16.87 21.33
N GLY A 952 5.73 -18.14 21.57
CA GLY A 952 5.18 -18.98 22.65
C GLY A 952 5.12 -18.33 24.05
N GLY A 953 4.28 -18.92 24.89
CA GLY A 953 3.97 -18.42 26.23
C GLY A 953 4.15 -19.47 27.32
N LYS A 954 4.61 -19.01 28.50
CA LYS A 954 4.52 -19.75 29.77
C LYS A 954 3.74 -18.93 30.80
N SER A 955 2.58 -18.44 30.37
CA SER A 955 1.78 -17.42 31.02
C SER A 955 1.38 -17.83 32.45
N PRO A 956 1.71 -17.04 33.49
CA PRO A 956 1.37 -17.35 34.87
C PRO A 956 -0.05 -16.87 35.21
N LEU A 957 -0.78 -17.70 35.97
CA LEU A 957 -2.07 -17.39 36.56
C LEU A 957 -1.97 -17.48 38.09
N ILE A 958 -2.12 -16.36 38.80
CA ILE A 958 -2.01 -16.29 40.27
C ILE A 958 -3.42 -16.26 40.88
N ILE A 959 -3.68 -17.12 41.87
CA ILE A 959 -4.99 -17.26 42.53
C ILE A 959 -4.81 -17.12 44.04
N PHE A 960 -5.29 -16.01 44.59
CA PHE A 960 -5.30 -15.72 46.02
C PHE A 960 -6.53 -16.31 46.73
N SER A 961 -6.37 -16.65 48.01
CA SER A 961 -7.37 -17.17 48.95
C SER A 961 -8.63 -16.31 49.05
N ASP A 962 -8.52 -14.99 48.92
CA ASP A 962 -9.64 -14.05 48.99
C ASP A 962 -10.54 -14.03 47.73
N CYS A 963 -10.19 -14.77 46.68
CA CYS A 963 -10.92 -14.77 45.41
C CYS A 963 -12.31 -15.41 45.49
N ASP A 964 -13.12 -15.21 44.44
CA ASP A 964 -14.26 -16.08 44.18
C ASP A 964 -13.74 -17.43 43.68
N LEU A 965 -13.59 -18.40 44.59
CA LEU A 965 -13.00 -19.70 44.30
C LEU A 965 -13.75 -20.47 43.19
N ASP A 966 -15.08 -20.41 43.18
CA ASP A 966 -15.89 -21.08 42.14
C ASP A 966 -15.70 -20.42 40.76
N LYS A 967 -15.56 -19.10 40.72
CA LYS A 967 -15.19 -18.39 39.50
C LYS A 967 -13.74 -18.69 39.09
N ALA A 968 -12.80 -18.71 40.04
CA ALA A 968 -11.38 -18.98 39.79
C ALA A 968 -11.17 -20.39 39.22
N VAL A 969 -11.83 -21.42 39.76
CA VAL A 969 -11.81 -22.80 39.22
C VAL A 969 -12.32 -22.83 37.78
N ARG A 970 -13.51 -22.27 37.51
CA ARG A 970 -14.08 -22.22 36.14
C ARG A 970 -13.16 -21.49 35.16
N MET A 971 -12.61 -20.34 35.57
CA MET A 971 -11.74 -19.53 34.71
C MET A 971 -10.35 -20.14 34.54
N ALA A 972 -9.80 -20.86 35.51
CA ALA A 972 -8.55 -21.59 35.37
C ALA A 972 -8.70 -22.79 34.42
N CYS A 973 -9.80 -23.56 34.53
CA CYS A 973 -10.14 -24.58 33.54
C CYS A 973 -10.29 -23.98 32.14
N GLY A 974 -10.94 -22.82 32.02
CA GLY A 974 -10.99 -22.06 30.76
C GLY A 974 -9.61 -21.59 30.29
N ALA A 975 -8.75 -21.11 31.18
CA ALA A 975 -7.43 -20.59 30.87
C ALA A 975 -6.47 -21.65 30.30
N VAL A 976 -6.67 -22.93 30.66
CA VAL A 976 -5.82 -24.04 30.23
C VAL A 976 -6.46 -24.89 29.13
N PHE A 977 -7.74 -25.26 29.25
CA PHE A 977 -8.35 -26.28 28.38
C PHE A 977 -9.14 -25.71 27.19
N PHE A 978 -9.29 -24.38 27.11
CA PHE A 978 -9.93 -23.71 25.97
C PHE A 978 -9.17 -23.98 24.66
N ASN A 979 -9.93 -24.21 23.58
CA ASN A 979 -9.42 -24.72 22.30
C ASN A 979 -8.45 -25.92 22.49
N LYS A 980 -8.78 -26.81 23.43
CA LYS A 980 -8.00 -27.99 23.82
C LYS A 980 -6.53 -27.73 24.16
N GLY A 981 -6.23 -26.52 24.65
CA GLY A 981 -4.92 -26.08 25.17
C GLY A 981 -3.96 -25.51 24.12
N GLU A 982 -4.32 -25.61 22.84
CA GLU A 982 -3.57 -25.03 21.73
C GLU A 982 -3.88 -23.53 21.62
N ASN A 983 -3.30 -22.76 22.54
CA ASN A 983 -3.62 -21.36 22.76
C ASN A 983 -2.38 -20.66 23.31
N CYS A 984 -1.81 -19.70 22.57
CA CYS A 984 -0.55 -19.04 22.97
C CYS A 984 -0.66 -18.34 24.34
N ILE A 985 -1.83 -17.79 24.66
CA ILE A 985 -2.08 -17.16 25.96
C ILE A 985 -2.43 -18.14 27.09
N ALA A 986 -2.48 -19.46 26.86
CA ALA A 986 -2.87 -20.44 27.87
C ALA A 986 -2.08 -20.28 29.18
N ALA A 987 -2.76 -20.49 30.31
CA ALA A 987 -2.15 -20.40 31.64
C ALA A 987 -1.22 -21.60 31.90
N GLY A 988 -0.01 -21.53 31.31
CA GLY A 988 0.99 -22.60 31.37
C GLY A 988 1.60 -22.85 32.75
N ARG A 989 1.31 -21.99 33.74
CA ARG A 989 1.51 -22.21 35.18
C ARG A 989 0.36 -21.60 35.97
N VAL A 990 -0.16 -22.30 36.97
CA VAL A 990 -1.19 -21.83 37.90
C VAL A 990 -0.62 -21.83 39.32
N PHE A 991 -0.41 -20.64 39.89
CA PHE A 991 0.03 -20.46 41.25
C PHE A 991 -1.20 -20.28 42.15
N VAL A 992 -1.34 -21.13 43.17
CA VAL A 992 -2.49 -21.10 44.10
C VAL A 992 -1.99 -20.95 45.53
N GLU A 993 -2.62 -20.03 46.28
CA GLU A 993 -2.25 -19.74 47.67
C GLU A 993 -2.55 -20.97 48.56
N ASP A 994 -1.63 -21.32 49.45
CA ASP A 994 -1.60 -22.64 50.11
C ASP A 994 -2.90 -22.98 50.85
N SER A 995 -3.48 -22.01 51.57
CA SER A 995 -4.74 -22.17 52.31
C SER A 995 -5.96 -22.61 51.47
N ILE A 996 -5.97 -22.39 50.15
CA ILE A 996 -7.04 -22.82 49.25
C ILE A 996 -6.63 -23.87 48.21
N HIS A 997 -5.35 -24.26 48.17
CA HIS A 997 -4.81 -25.11 47.10
C HIS A 997 -5.53 -26.46 46.96
N ASP A 998 -5.67 -27.21 48.05
CA ASP A 998 -6.18 -28.58 47.98
C ASP A 998 -7.68 -28.60 47.66
N GLU A 999 -8.43 -27.60 48.11
CA GLU A 999 -9.83 -27.40 47.73
C GLU A 999 -9.97 -26.98 46.26
N PHE A 1000 -9.14 -26.03 45.80
CA PHE A 1000 -9.07 -25.64 44.39
C PHE A 1000 -8.80 -26.85 43.49
N LEU A 1001 -7.80 -27.66 43.83
CA LEU A 1001 -7.44 -28.87 43.09
C LEU A 1001 -8.59 -29.88 43.04
N ALA A 1002 -9.26 -30.13 44.17
CA ALA A 1002 -10.42 -31.03 44.22
C ALA A 1002 -11.59 -30.52 43.36
N ARG A 1003 -11.87 -29.21 43.38
CA ARG A 1003 -12.89 -28.56 42.53
C ARG A 1003 -12.51 -28.61 41.05
N VAL A 1004 -11.25 -28.34 40.68
CA VAL A 1004 -10.74 -28.48 39.30
C VAL A 1004 -10.96 -29.90 38.77
N VAL A 1005 -10.55 -30.93 39.51
CA VAL A 1005 -10.73 -32.33 39.09
C VAL A 1005 -12.23 -32.69 38.93
N LYS A 1006 -13.11 -32.11 39.75
CA LYS A 1006 -14.57 -32.27 39.63
C LYS A 1006 -15.12 -31.61 38.36
N GLU A 1007 -14.63 -30.44 37.97
CA GLU A 1007 -15.06 -29.78 36.72
C GLU A 1007 -14.48 -30.47 35.48
N VAL A 1008 -13.20 -30.83 35.49
CA VAL A 1008 -12.54 -31.54 34.38
C VAL A 1008 -13.25 -32.85 34.04
N LYS A 1009 -13.69 -33.61 35.04
CA LYS A 1009 -14.44 -34.87 34.84
C LYS A 1009 -15.82 -34.70 34.18
N LYS A 1010 -16.33 -33.47 34.04
CA LYS A 1010 -17.60 -33.20 33.32
C LYS A 1010 -17.39 -32.95 31.83
N MET A 1011 -16.17 -32.59 31.40
CA MET A 1011 -15.90 -32.19 30.02
C MET A 1011 -16.15 -33.36 29.06
N LYS A 1012 -17.08 -33.19 28.11
CA LYS A 1012 -17.35 -34.20 27.09
C LYS A 1012 -16.25 -34.19 26.03
N ILE A 1013 -15.43 -35.24 26.01
CA ILE A 1013 -14.47 -35.50 24.92
C ILE A 1013 -15.21 -36.21 23.79
N GLY A 1014 -15.23 -35.64 22.59
CA GLY A 1014 -16.14 -36.08 21.53
C GLY A 1014 -15.73 -35.68 20.13
N ASP A 1015 -16.50 -36.15 19.14
CA ASP A 1015 -16.41 -35.60 17.78
C ASP A 1015 -16.64 -34.07 17.87
N PRO A 1016 -15.76 -33.22 17.33
CA PRO A 1016 -15.92 -31.77 17.44
C PRO A 1016 -17.14 -31.22 16.69
N LEU A 1017 -17.79 -32.00 15.82
CA LEU A 1017 -19.08 -31.66 15.21
C LEU A 1017 -20.29 -31.98 16.11
N ASP A 1018 -20.16 -32.85 17.11
CA ASP A 1018 -21.22 -33.06 18.12
C ASP A 1018 -21.38 -31.78 18.96
N ARG A 1019 -22.59 -31.21 18.98
CA ARG A 1019 -22.91 -29.95 19.65
C ARG A 1019 -22.76 -29.99 21.18
N SER A 1020 -22.66 -31.20 21.75
CA SER A 1020 -22.43 -31.42 23.18
C SER A 1020 -20.98 -31.72 23.54
N THR A 1021 -20.05 -31.72 22.57
CA THR A 1021 -18.61 -31.85 22.83
C THR A 1021 -18.04 -30.56 23.43
N ASP A 1022 -17.29 -30.68 24.54
CA ASP A 1022 -16.51 -29.59 25.13
C ASP A 1022 -15.04 -29.64 24.71
N HIS A 1023 -14.53 -30.83 24.39
CA HIS A 1023 -13.11 -31.09 24.15
C HIS A 1023 -12.89 -31.92 22.87
N GLY A 1024 -12.33 -31.27 21.85
CA GLY A 1024 -11.96 -31.88 20.57
C GLY A 1024 -10.59 -32.57 20.59
N PRO A 1025 -10.14 -33.10 19.45
CA PRO A 1025 -8.80 -33.68 19.30
C PRO A 1025 -7.71 -32.58 19.24
N GLN A 1026 -6.48 -32.99 19.53
CA GLN A 1026 -5.26 -32.23 19.22
C GLN A 1026 -5.03 -32.18 17.71
N ASN A 1027 -4.47 -31.09 17.22
CA ASN A 1027 -4.46 -30.70 15.81
C ASN A 1027 -3.76 -31.69 14.85
N HIS A 1028 -2.61 -32.26 15.24
CA HIS A 1028 -1.85 -33.16 14.38
C HIS A 1028 -0.92 -34.11 15.17
N ARG A 1029 -0.55 -35.22 14.53
CA ARG A 1029 0.12 -36.38 15.16
C ARG A 1029 1.40 -36.01 15.94
N ALA A 1030 2.29 -35.22 15.33
CA ALA A 1030 3.54 -34.80 15.98
C ALA A 1030 3.31 -33.93 17.24
N HIS A 1031 2.21 -33.16 17.29
CA HIS A 1031 1.87 -32.39 18.48
C HIS A 1031 1.37 -33.30 19.61
N MET A 1032 0.50 -34.28 19.30
CA MET A 1032 0.09 -35.32 20.26
C MET A 1032 1.30 -36.05 20.87
N GLU A 1033 2.25 -36.47 20.03
CA GLU A 1033 3.48 -37.15 20.48
C GLU A 1033 4.29 -36.29 21.45
N LYS A 1034 4.50 -35.00 21.12
CA LYS A 1034 5.14 -34.03 22.03
C LYS A 1034 4.40 -33.92 23.38
N LEU A 1035 3.07 -33.90 23.39
CA LEU A 1035 2.29 -33.77 24.62
C LEU A 1035 2.36 -35.01 25.52
N LEU A 1036 2.40 -36.21 24.93
CA LEU A 1036 2.57 -37.46 25.67
C LEU A 1036 3.98 -37.55 26.27
N GLU A 1037 5.01 -37.15 25.51
CA GLU A 1037 6.38 -37.05 26.00
C GLU A 1037 6.51 -35.99 27.12
N TYR A 1038 5.90 -34.81 26.95
CA TYR A 1038 5.87 -33.76 27.97
C TYR A 1038 5.29 -34.26 29.30
N CYS A 1039 4.14 -34.94 29.26
CA CYS A 1039 3.52 -35.52 30.46
C CYS A 1039 4.39 -36.61 31.11
N LYS A 1040 5.04 -37.45 30.30
CA LYS A 1040 5.96 -38.49 30.77
C LYS A 1040 7.17 -37.88 31.50
N ILE A 1041 7.80 -36.86 30.93
CA ILE A 1041 8.96 -36.18 31.54
C ILE A 1041 8.57 -35.53 32.87
N GLY A 1042 7.42 -34.84 32.94
CA GLY A 1042 6.98 -34.23 34.21
C GLY A 1042 6.80 -35.23 35.37
N VAL A 1043 6.27 -36.43 35.09
CA VAL A 1043 6.22 -37.51 36.09
C VAL A 1043 7.62 -37.99 36.48
N GLN A 1044 8.56 -38.06 35.52
CA GLN A 1044 9.95 -38.45 35.78
C GLN A 1044 10.72 -37.39 36.60
N GLU A 1045 10.38 -36.11 36.44
CA GLU A 1045 10.93 -34.99 37.22
C GLU A 1045 10.23 -34.80 38.59
N GLY A 1046 9.27 -35.67 38.95
CA GLY A 1046 8.66 -35.73 40.28
C GLY A 1046 7.30 -35.00 40.42
N ALA A 1047 6.79 -34.36 39.37
CA ALA A 1047 5.49 -33.71 39.43
C ALA A 1047 4.34 -34.72 39.60
N ARG A 1048 3.39 -34.42 40.49
CA ARG A 1048 2.28 -35.34 40.81
C ARG A 1048 1.17 -35.25 39.78
N LEU A 1049 1.04 -36.28 38.93
CA LEU A 1049 -0.09 -36.44 38.02
C LEU A 1049 -1.38 -36.75 38.81
N VAL A 1050 -2.34 -35.82 38.80
CA VAL A 1050 -3.62 -35.94 39.53
C VAL A 1050 -4.71 -36.53 38.64
N TYR A 1051 -4.72 -36.15 37.36
CA TYR A 1051 -5.70 -36.62 36.38
C TYR A 1051 -5.15 -36.47 34.95
N GLY A 1052 -5.58 -37.35 34.04
CA GLY A 1052 -5.23 -37.30 32.61
C GLY A 1052 -3.86 -37.91 32.28
N GLY A 1053 -3.03 -37.17 31.54
CA GLY A 1053 -1.66 -37.51 31.17
C GLY A 1053 -1.52 -38.48 29.99
N LYS A 1054 -2.61 -38.78 29.27
CA LYS A 1054 -2.64 -39.83 28.23
C LYS A 1054 -3.56 -39.52 27.05
N GLN A 1055 -3.29 -40.19 25.93
CA GLN A 1055 -4.22 -40.26 24.80
C GLN A 1055 -5.50 -41.01 25.24
N VAL A 1056 -6.65 -40.60 24.70
CA VAL A 1056 -7.94 -41.28 24.90
C VAL A 1056 -8.00 -42.49 23.97
N ASP A 1057 -8.48 -43.62 24.49
CA ASP A 1057 -8.65 -44.86 23.72
C ASP A 1057 -9.85 -44.76 22.76
N ARG A 1058 -9.61 -44.12 21.61
CA ARG A 1058 -10.55 -43.91 20.50
C ARG A 1058 -9.78 -43.55 19.22
N PRO A 1059 -10.41 -43.64 18.03
CA PRO A 1059 -9.84 -43.06 16.81
C PRO A 1059 -9.59 -41.56 16.96
N GLY A 1060 -8.53 -41.08 16.31
CA GLY A 1060 -8.14 -39.68 16.32
C GLY A 1060 -7.19 -39.28 17.45
N LEU A 1061 -6.80 -38.02 17.42
CA LEU A 1061 -5.76 -37.42 18.25
C LEU A 1061 -6.33 -36.82 19.54
N PHE A 1062 -7.13 -37.60 20.27
CA PHE A 1062 -7.76 -37.13 21.51
C PHE A 1062 -6.84 -37.27 22.72
N MET A 1063 -6.60 -36.19 23.46
CA MET A 1063 -5.89 -36.23 24.75
C MET A 1063 -6.88 -36.09 25.90
N THR A 1064 -6.59 -36.72 27.03
CA THR A 1064 -7.30 -36.42 28.29
C THR A 1064 -6.87 -35.04 28.80
N PRO A 1065 -7.79 -34.13 29.18
CA PRO A 1065 -7.42 -32.95 29.94
C PRO A 1065 -6.64 -33.37 31.19
N THR A 1066 -5.51 -32.72 31.43
CA THR A 1066 -4.48 -33.20 32.35
C THR A 1066 -4.24 -32.20 33.47
N VAL A 1067 -4.02 -32.69 34.68
CA VAL A 1067 -3.76 -31.87 35.87
C VAL A 1067 -2.55 -32.43 36.62
N PHE A 1068 -1.51 -31.60 36.72
CA PHE A 1068 -0.33 -31.80 37.57
C PHE A 1068 -0.36 -30.82 38.75
N THR A 1069 0.13 -31.30 39.89
CA THR A 1069 0.38 -30.51 41.11
C THR A 1069 1.79 -30.81 41.61
N ASP A 1070 2.22 -30.06 42.62
CA ASP A 1070 3.53 -30.22 43.27
C ASP A 1070 4.68 -29.97 42.28
N VAL A 1071 4.47 -29.02 41.34
CA VAL A 1071 5.43 -28.65 40.31
C VAL A 1071 6.38 -27.58 40.84
N GLU A 1072 7.68 -27.89 40.83
CA GLU A 1072 8.75 -26.97 41.23
C GLU A 1072 9.24 -26.10 40.06
N ASP A 1073 9.65 -24.86 40.35
CA ASP A 1073 9.92 -23.82 39.34
C ASP A 1073 11.08 -24.14 38.39
N GLY A 1074 12.00 -25.04 38.79
CA GLY A 1074 13.16 -25.45 37.99
C GLY A 1074 12.91 -26.64 37.04
N THR A 1075 11.71 -27.21 37.06
CA THR A 1075 11.35 -28.37 36.21
C THR A 1075 11.08 -27.96 34.76
N MET A 1076 11.21 -28.91 33.82
CA MET A 1076 10.81 -28.72 32.42
C MET A 1076 9.34 -28.29 32.34
N MET A 1077 8.47 -28.88 33.17
CA MET A 1077 7.06 -28.46 33.24
C MET A 1077 6.83 -27.03 33.70
N ALA A 1078 7.69 -26.44 34.53
CA ALA A 1078 7.58 -25.04 34.92
C ALA A 1078 8.09 -24.08 33.82
N ILE A 1079 9.04 -24.52 32.98
CA ILE A 1079 9.74 -23.67 32.01
C ILE A 1079 9.12 -23.75 30.61
N GLU A 1080 8.85 -24.96 30.11
CA GLU A 1080 8.51 -25.20 28.70
C GLU A 1080 7.01 -25.10 28.40
N GLU A 1081 6.70 -24.62 27.21
CA GLU A 1081 5.34 -24.54 26.68
C GLU A 1081 4.85 -25.93 26.23
N SER A 1082 3.81 -26.46 26.87
CA SER A 1082 3.13 -27.69 26.43
C SER A 1082 2.38 -27.46 25.12
N PHE A 1083 1.61 -26.36 25.08
CA PHE A 1083 0.67 -25.98 24.03
C PHE A 1083 -0.52 -26.95 23.87
N GLY A 1084 -0.83 -27.71 24.91
CA GLY A 1084 -1.96 -28.65 24.97
C GLY A 1084 -2.64 -28.64 26.35
N PRO A 1085 -3.60 -29.54 26.62
CA PRO A 1085 -4.55 -29.39 27.71
C PRO A 1085 -3.98 -29.90 29.04
N VAL A 1086 -2.91 -29.25 29.51
CA VAL A 1086 -2.12 -29.65 30.69
C VAL A 1086 -2.07 -28.50 31.69
N MET A 1087 -2.80 -28.63 32.80
CA MET A 1087 -2.80 -27.68 33.91
C MET A 1087 -1.66 -28.02 34.86
N ILE A 1088 -0.84 -27.03 35.18
CA ILE A 1088 0.44 -27.17 35.89
C ILE A 1088 0.36 -26.29 37.13
N ILE A 1089 0.12 -26.90 38.29
CA ILE A 1089 -0.21 -26.21 39.54
C ILE A 1089 0.98 -26.21 40.50
N SER A 1090 1.27 -25.03 41.06
CA SER A 1090 2.27 -24.83 42.10
C SER A 1090 1.66 -24.06 43.28
N LYS A 1091 2.01 -24.44 44.51
CA LYS A 1091 1.65 -23.69 45.73
C LYS A 1091 2.47 -22.40 45.86
N PHE A 1092 1.93 -21.39 46.53
CA PHE A 1092 2.71 -20.29 47.13
C PHE A 1092 2.20 -19.98 48.54
N MET A 1093 3.05 -19.39 49.39
CA MET A 1093 2.73 -19.17 50.81
C MET A 1093 1.65 -18.09 50.99
N ASP A 1094 0.79 -18.25 52.00
CA ASP A 1094 -0.24 -17.27 52.34
C ASP A 1094 0.40 -15.88 52.61
N GLY A 1095 -0.07 -14.87 51.89
CA GLY A 1095 0.43 -13.49 51.97
C GLY A 1095 1.71 -13.17 51.18
N ASP A 1096 2.38 -14.15 50.58
CA ASP A 1096 3.64 -13.95 49.84
C ASP A 1096 3.41 -13.43 48.41
N ILE A 1097 2.99 -12.16 48.31
CA ILE A 1097 2.73 -11.46 47.04
C ILE A 1097 4.02 -11.28 46.22
N ASP A 1098 5.11 -10.82 46.85
CA ASP A 1098 6.36 -10.53 46.15
C ASP A 1098 7.07 -11.81 45.67
N GLY A 1099 7.07 -12.88 46.47
CA GLY A 1099 7.64 -14.17 46.10
C GLY A 1099 6.88 -14.83 44.95
N VAL A 1100 5.54 -14.83 44.96
CA VAL A 1100 4.78 -15.38 43.83
C VAL A 1100 4.95 -14.54 42.56
N ILE A 1101 5.04 -13.20 42.66
CA ILE A 1101 5.36 -12.33 41.51
C ILE A 1101 6.76 -12.65 40.95
N ALA A 1102 7.76 -12.86 41.80
CA ALA A 1102 9.12 -13.21 41.37
C ALA A 1102 9.12 -14.53 40.57
N ARG A 1103 8.45 -15.57 41.08
CA ARG A 1103 8.32 -16.89 40.45
C ARG A 1103 7.51 -16.85 39.15
N ALA A 1104 6.42 -16.11 39.13
CA ALA A 1104 5.62 -15.85 37.94
C ALA A 1104 6.43 -15.13 36.84
N ASN A 1105 7.30 -14.21 37.23
CA ASN A 1105 8.22 -13.50 36.33
C ASN A 1105 9.46 -14.31 35.91
N ALA A 1106 9.83 -15.35 36.66
CA ALA A 1106 10.93 -16.27 36.38
C ALA A 1106 10.60 -17.19 35.19
N THR A 1107 10.62 -16.60 34.01
CA THR A 1107 10.51 -17.25 32.70
C THR A 1107 11.04 -16.30 31.62
N GLU A 1108 11.62 -16.83 30.56
CA GLU A 1108 12.05 -16.04 29.39
C GLU A 1108 10.87 -15.54 28.52
N TYR A 1109 9.68 -16.09 28.75
CA TYR A 1109 8.45 -15.67 28.09
C TYR A 1109 7.80 -14.46 28.79
N GLY A 1110 6.86 -13.82 28.09
CA GLY A 1110 6.18 -12.61 28.56
C GLY A 1110 4.93 -12.29 27.75
N LEU A 1111 4.15 -13.30 27.35
CA LEU A 1111 2.99 -13.12 26.48
C LEU A 1111 1.75 -12.61 27.23
N ALA A 1112 1.15 -13.46 28.08
CA ALA A 1112 -0.01 -13.14 28.88
C ALA A 1112 0.20 -13.54 30.35
N SER A 1113 -0.76 -13.18 31.19
CA SER A 1113 -0.81 -13.54 32.61
C SER A 1113 -2.22 -13.29 33.18
N GLY A 1114 -2.49 -13.74 34.39
CA GLY A 1114 -3.71 -13.36 35.10
C GLY A 1114 -3.62 -13.42 36.61
N VAL A 1115 -4.55 -12.75 37.29
CA VAL A 1115 -4.66 -12.69 38.74
C VAL A 1115 -6.13 -12.78 39.19
N PHE A 1116 -6.40 -13.63 40.18
CA PHE A 1116 -7.71 -13.79 40.83
C PHE A 1116 -7.61 -13.39 42.31
N THR A 1117 -8.33 -12.33 42.67
CA THR A 1117 -8.38 -11.76 44.02
C THR A 1117 -9.56 -10.79 44.12
N ARG A 1118 -10.16 -10.64 45.31
CA ARG A 1118 -11.13 -9.58 45.59
C ARG A 1118 -10.47 -8.26 46.02
N ASP A 1119 -9.19 -8.29 46.40
CA ASP A 1119 -8.46 -7.09 46.83
C ASP A 1119 -7.91 -6.32 45.61
N ILE A 1120 -8.37 -5.08 45.46
CA ILE A 1120 -7.92 -4.19 44.38
C ILE A 1120 -6.43 -3.86 44.49
N ASN A 1121 -5.87 -3.81 45.70
CA ASN A 1121 -4.45 -3.52 45.90
C ASN A 1121 -3.60 -4.68 45.37
N LYS A 1122 -3.93 -5.93 45.73
CA LYS A 1122 -3.27 -7.12 45.17
C LYS A 1122 -3.40 -7.19 43.65
N ALA A 1123 -4.60 -6.93 43.12
CA ALA A 1123 -4.85 -6.94 41.68
C ALA A 1123 -3.95 -5.93 40.94
N MET A 1124 -3.85 -4.69 41.43
CA MET A 1124 -3.02 -3.66 40.81
C MET A 1124 -1.52 -3.93 41.00
N THR A 1125 -1.07 -4.28 42.21
CA THR A 1125 0.33 -4.62 42.49
C THR A 1125 0.84 -5.75 41.58
N VAL A 1126 0.05 -6.81 41.40
CA VAL A 1126 0.40 -7.91 40.49
C VAL A 1126 0.37 -7.44 39.03
N ALA A 1127 -0.64 -6.66 38.62
CA ALA A 1127 -0.76 -6.19 37.24
C ALA A 1127 0.37 -5.23 36.81
N GLU A 1128 0.88 -4.42 37.73
CA GLU A 1128 2.01 -3.51 37.49
C GLU A 1128 3.36 -4.24 37.50
N ALA A 1129 3.52 -5.27 38.34
CA ALA A 1129 4.79 -5.97 38.53
C ALA A 1129 5.02 -7.17 37.58
N ILE A 1130 3.97 -7.73 36.97
CA ILE A 1130 4.10 -8.88 36.05
C ILE A 1130 4.60 -8.42 34.67
N LYS A 1131 5.66 -9.09 34.20
CA LYS A 1131 6.36 -8.82 32.93
C LYS A 1131 5.72 -9.57 31.76
N ALA A 1132 4.45 -9.30 31.50
CA ALA A 1132 3.69 -9.87 30.38
C ALA A 1132 2.98 -8.79 29.53
N GLY A 1133 2.83 -9.05 28.24
CA GLY A 1133 2.17 -8.14 27.28
C GLY A 1133 0.65 -8.01 27.47
N THR A 1134 0.03 -8.82 28.33
CA THR A 1134 -1.37 -8.74 28.75
C THR A 1134 -1.52 -9.30 30.17
N VAL A 1135 -2.35 -8.64 30.99
CA VAL A 1135 -2.74 -9.12 32.34
C VAL A 1135 -4.26 -9.19 32.43
N PHE A 1136 -4.80 -10.36 32.78
CA PHE A 1136 -6.23 -10.54 33.03
C PHE A 1136 -6.54 -10.50 34.54
N VAL A 1137 -7.39 -9.58 34.98
CA VAL A 1137 -7.84 -9.49 36.39
C VAL A 1137 -9.22 -10.11 36.54
N ASN A 1138 -9.35 -11.12 37.41
CA ASN A 1138 -10.59 -11.86 37.70
C ASN A 1138 -11.31 -12.41 36.44
N THR A 1139 -10.57 -12.64 35.37
CA THR A 1139 -10.98 -13.22 34.10
C THR A 1139 -9.76 -13.87 33.43
N TYR A 1140 -9.95 -14.53 32.28
CA TYR A 1140 -8.87 -15.06 31.44
C TYR A 1140 -9.40 -15.30 30.02
N ASN A 1141 -8.51 -15.39 29.02
CA ASN A 1141 -8.85 -15.54 27.59
C ASN A 1141 -9.79 -14.45 27.03
N LYS A 1142 -9.96 -13.32 27.73
CA LYS A 1142 -10.81 -12.22 27.26
C LYS A 1142 -10.01 -11.26 26.37
N THR A 1143 -9.64 -11.75 25.19
CA THR A 1143 -9.16 -10.90 24.10
C THR A 1143 -10.31 -10.08 23.51
N ASP A 1144 -9.97 -9.05 22.75
CA ASP A 1144 -10.92 -8.19 22.05
C ASP A 1144 -10.24 -7.56 20.84
N VAL A 1145 -10.95 -7.36 19.73
CA VAL A 1145 -10.37 -6.82 18.48
C VAL A 1145 -9.86 -5.39 18.65
N ALA A 1146 -10.38 -4.65 19.63
CA ALA A 1146 -9.93 -3.31 19.98
C ALA A 1146 -8.78 -3.28 21.02
N SER A 1147 -8.40 -4.42 21.61
CA SER A 1147 -7.33 -4.50 22.62
C SER A 1147 -6.02 -4.98 21.96
N PRO A 1148 -4.92 -4.22 22.02
CA PRO A 1148 -3.65 -4.64 21.43
C PRO A 1148 -3.09 -5.89 22.12
N PHE A 1149 -2.62 -6.84 21.32
CA PHE A 1149 -2.13 -8.14 21.78
C PHE A 1149 -0.73 -8.43 21.23
N GLY A 1150 0.15 -9.00 22.05
CA GLY A 1150 1.52 -9.40 21.67
C GLY A 1150 2.48 -9.35 22.85
N GLY A 1151 3.55 -10.13 22.80
CA GLY A 1151 4.39 -10.41 23.97
C GLY A 1151 5.45 -9.37 24.34
N PHE A 1152 6.13 -9.67 25.45
CA PHE A 1152 7.42 -9.13 25.87
C PHE A 1152 8.48 -10.25 25.91
N LYS A 1153 9.75 -9.88 26.14
CA LYS A 1153 10.89 -10.82 26.24
C LYS A 1153 10.97 -11.77 25.03
N GLN A 1154 11.17 -13.09 25.24
CA GLN A 1154 11.25 -14.09 24.16
C GLN A 1154 9.87 -14.53 23.61
N SER A 1155 8.76 -13.98 24.11
CA SER A 1155 7.44 -14.06 23.45
C SER A 1155 7.29 -13.07 22.28
N GLY A 1156 8.34 -12.30 21.97
CA GLY A 1156 8.42 -11.46 20.78
C GLY A 1156 8.09 -9.98 21.03
N PHE A 1157 7.70 -9.29 19.96
CA PHE A 1157 7.44 -7.85 19.91
C PHE A 1157 6.62 -7.45 18.68
N GLY A 1158 6.01 -6.27 18.76
CA GLY A 1158 4.93 -5.84 17.86
C GLY A 1158 3.56 -6.21 18.46
N LYS A 1159 2.49 -5.73 17.84
CA LYS A 1159 1.11 -6.00 18.29
C LYS A 1159 0.23 -6.41 17.11
N ASP A 1160 -0.62 -7.40 17.34
CA ASP A 1160 -1.84 -7.65 16.59
C ASP A 1160 -3.02 -6.98 17.33
N LEU A 1161 -4.14 -6.76 16.64
CA LEU A 1161 -5.34 -6.10 17.20
C LEU A 1161 -5.11 -4.65 17.69
N GLY A 1162 -6.17 -3.96 18.12
CA GLY A 1162 -6.10 -2.58 18.59
C GLY A 1162 -5.74 -1.55 17.51
N GLU A 1163 -5.51 -0.30 17.91
CA GLU A 1163 -4.96 0.72 17.00
C GLU A 1163 -3.46 0.45 16.74
N GLU A 1164 -2.77 -0.10 17.74
CA GLU A 1164 -1.33 -0.31 17.77
C GLU A 1164 -0.85 -1.18 16.61
N ALA A 1165 -1.61 -2.21 16.22
CA ALA A 1165 -1.27 -3.06 15.07
C ALA A 1165 -1.16 -2.27 13.75
N LEU A 1166 -1.83 -1.13 13.59
CA LEU A 1166 -1.66 -0.30 12.39
C LEU A 1166 -0.24 0.27 12.30
N ASN A 1167 0.43 0.53 13.43
CA ASN A 1167 1.82 1.01 13.43
C ASN A 1167 2.79 -0.03 12.87
N GLU A 1168 2.50 -1.31 13.07
CA GLU A 1168 3.27 -2.42 12.52
C GLU A 1168 3.25 -2.44 10.99
N TYR A 1169 2.14 -2.01 10.39
CA TYR A 1169 1.85 -2.05 8.95
C TYR A 1169 2.00 -0.68 8.24
N LEU A 1170 2.49 0.34 8.95
CA LEU A 1170 2.68 1.70 8.43
C LEU A 1170 4.14 2.18 8.54
N GLN A 1171 4.47 3.19 7.75
CA GLN A 1171 5.68 4.00 7.87
C GLN A 1171 5.31 5.50 7.95
N THR A 1172 6.18 6.30 8.56
CA THR A 1172 5.95 7.74 8.76
C THR A 1172 6.93 8.54 7.92
N LYS A 1173 6.41 9.33 6.97
CA LYS A 1173 7.18 10.27 6.16
C LYS A 1173 6.97 11.68 6.70
N ALA A 1174 8.03 12.34 7.17
CA ALA A 1174 7.98 13.76 7.49
C ALA A 1174 8.15 14.58 6.20
N VAL A 1175 7.31 15.61 6.03
CA VAL A 1175 7.37 16.57 4.94
C VAL A 1175 7.52 17.95 5.56
N THR A 1176 8.63 18.63 5.29
CA THR A 1176 8.89 20.00 5.73
C THR A 1176 8.95 20.90 4.51
N VAL A 1177 8.17 21.97 4.52
CA VAL A 1177 8.11 22.99 3.47
C VAL A 1177 8.53 24.32 4.08
N GLU A 1178 9.53 24.98 3.50
CA GLU A 1178 9.81 26.39 3.75
C GLU A 1178 8.99 27.27 2.81
N PHE A 1179 8.47 28.39 3.32
CA PHE A 1179 7.72 29.37 2.54
C PHE A 1179 7.91 30.79 3.09
N SER A 1180 7.90 31.77 2.20
CA SER A 1180 7.77 33.19 2.55
C SER A 1180 6.31 33.55 2.83
N LEU A 1181 6.10 34.63 3.59
CA LEU A 1181 4.79 35.29 3.72
C LEU A 1181 4.44 36.10 2.45
#